data_AF-A0A351MRG8-F1
#
_entry.id   AF-A0A351MRG8-F1
#
_cell.length_a   1.000
_cell.length_b   1.000
_cell.length_c   1.000
_cell.angle_alpha   90.00
_cell.angle_beta   90.00
_cell.angle_gamma   90.00
#
_symmetry.space_group_name_H-M   'P 1'
#
loop_
_entity.id
_entity.type
_entity.pdbx_description
1 polymer ?
#
loop_
_entity_poly.entity_id
_entity_poly.type
_entity_poly.pdbx_seq_one_letter_code
_entity_poly.pdbx_strand_id
1 'polypeptide(L)'
;MYRILGVLFIGLMASRSAGVTTLHSLLAVESAPLAASPNISAKLPKFADPAVNTFIQNADAAARVAAPLSPEFWNWVESHPDIHTGLLFTKHPMPAAYAENLDVLRRRLDPKLADKYAHLLLGASLGEKFSKHSEKPKTEWSPVVLKVVAWMKSSNTSYLAVMENTAEALKAANVNPADAKDKGFWNQVAIASGTYPERLHQSVPDFIAWMIVKLESPKPAGSKLAWPIFPTDKAPWPLMTWFQTTVSAAECEWIWNRYWGQVAGLGSGIIGYGRYSWDYDRVPAIKYKTSNWNPNSLPRIWEDGGVCGRLSTMGDMFRRALGQPTHGCPQPGHRAYAEYGWNEKNNAWTFGIGQSISGLEVSVVSPELPQFEPFEARHAVNCVALVQAMNLGLDRFQRGRILGWFAMAQTDALKRQRYIRQSLQMNPYELSLWKVLSQTVDNGPEATRLLTEMDAMLLTPNSQIEIAEKLSADTDFAKLGGGGARGKSDRGASIAKLTADQLTREIFERLFKKGVSPTETRQALRGEIARRAQMKITYDSKITDGLLAKYDIKVDGLLASLQAARGAIVAADQLKGKPREAAIARVTARLQALRDAEPKQTAEWAGSMFGELVQVGIPRWSLDKKGKPQPDELFAAVHNLRIAALKRL
;
A
#
# COMPACT_ATOMS: atom_id res chain seq x y z
N MET A 1 65.96 30.00 -17.26
CA MET A 1 67.40 30.31 -17.10
C MET A 1 67.98 29.30 -16.09
N TYR A 2 68.85 28.40 -16.57
CA TYR A 2 69.99 27.69 -15.93
C TYR A 2 69.92 27.32 -14.41
N ARG A 3 70.31 26.15 -13.88
CA ARG A 3 71.14 24.98 -14.27
C ARG A 3 70.99 23.97 -13.08
N ILE A 4 70.60 22.70 -13.22
CA ILE A 4 71.39 21.46 -13.49
C ILE A 4 72.80 21.40 -12.90
N LEU A 5 73.05 20.36 -12.07
CA LEU A 5 74.21 19.42 -12.03
C LEU A 5 73.97 18.43 -10.86
N GLY A 6 74.17 17.11 -10.95
CA GLY A 6 74.72 16.22 -11.98
C GLY A 6 74.74 14.76 -11.43
N VAL A 7 74.47 13.76 -12.28
CA VAL A 7 75.41 12.70 -12.76
C VAL A 7 75.25 11.39 -11.95
N LEU A 8 75.30 10.14 -12.45
CA LEU A 8 75.11 9.40 -13.73
C LEU A 8 75.65 7.98 -13.44
N PHE A 9 75.01 6.89 -13.92
CA PHE A 9 75.58 5.56 -14.31
C PHE A 9 74.38 4.59 -14.53
N ILE A 10 73.86 4.33 -15.73
CA ILE A 10 74.27 3.50 -16.91
C ILE A 10 74.32 1.97 -16.69
N GLY A 11 73.46 1.27 -17.45
CA GLY A 11 73.61 -0.11 -17.99
C GLY A 11 72.60 -1.11 -17.40
N LEU A 12 71.78 -1.87 -18.14
CA LEU A 12 71.89 -2.46 -19.48
C LEU A 12 70.50 -2.78 -20.08
N MET A 13 70.41 -2.86 -21.42
CA MET A 13 69.23 -3.20 -22.23
C MET A 13 69.09 -4.71 -22.55
N ALA A 14 67.85 -5.08 -22.96
CA ALA A 14 67.41 -6.09 -23.96
C ALA A 14 66.43 -7.12 -23.38
N SER A 15 65.34 -7.56 -24.03
CA SER A 15 64.71 -7.26 -25.31
C SER A 15 63.31 -7.92 -25.38
N ARG A 16 62.40 -7.27 -26.12
CA ARG A 16 61.12 -7.67 -26.75
C ARG A 16 60.79 -9.19 -26.85
N SER A 17 59.53 -9.58 -26.61
CA SER A 17 58.52 -9.83 -27.67
C SER A 17 57.22 -10.50 -27.18
N ALA A 18 56.09 -9.91 -27.62
CA ALA A 18 54.77 -10.47 -28.01
C ALA A 18 54.25 -11.81 -27.46
N GLY A 19 52.97 -11.79 -27.04
CA GLY A 19 52.12 -12.98 -26.91
C GLY A 19 50.75 -12.67 -26.32
N VAL A 20 49.77 -12.42 -27.20
CA VAL A 20 48.33 -12.38 -26.88
C VAL A 20 47.85 -13.81 -26.66
N THR A 21 47.33 -14.14 -25.47
CA THR A 21 46.39 -15.26 -25.32
C THR A 21 45.40 -15.01 -24.18
N THR A 22 44.14 -15.07 -24.56
CA THR A 22 42.93 -15.22 -23.75
C THR A 22 43.08 -16.32 -22.69
N LEU A 23 42.68 -16.03 -21.44
CA LEU A 23 42.37 -17.06 -20.46
C LEU A 23 41.00 -16.80 -19.84
N HIS A 24 40.01 -17.48 -20.42
CA HIS A 24 38.89 -18.01 -19.67
C HIS A 24 39.43 -18.90 -18.55
N SER A 25 39.05 -18.65 -17.31
CA SER A 25 39.10 -19.65 -16.25
C SER A 25 37.85 -19.52 -15.42
N LEU A 26 36.90 -20.37 -15.79
CA LEU A 26 35.76 -20.78 -14.98
C LEU A 26 36.26 -21.19 -13.59
N LEU A 27 35.74 -20.54 -12.55
CA LEU A 27 35.67 -21.13 -11.23
C LEU A 27 34.68 -22.31 -11.30
N ALA A 28 35.21 -23.50 -11.49
CA ALA A 28 34.52 -24.73 -11.15
C ALA A 28 34.38 -24.78 -9.62
N VAL A 29 33.23 -24.35 -9.12
CA VAL A 29 32.78 -24.75 -7.78
C VAL A 29 32.37 -26.20 -7.91
N GLU A 30 33.24 -27.11 -7.47
CA GLU A 30 32.86 -28.51 -7.23
C GLU A 30 31.72 -28.51 -6.22
N SER A 31 30.50 -28.74 -6.71
CA SER A 31 29.34 -29.03 -5.90
C SER A 31 29.58 -30.38 -5.21
N ALA A 32 29.96 -30.34 -3.94
CA ALA A 32 29.85 -31.50 -3.08
C ALA A 32 28.38 -31.98 -3.14
N PRO A 33 28.11 -33.29 -3.29
CA PRO A 33 26.76 -33.80 -3.25
C PRO A 33 26.25 -33.58 -1.82
N LEU A 34 25.40 -32.57 -1.64
CA LEU A 34 24.52 -32.46 -0.48
C LEU A 34 23.82 -33.81 -0.34
N ALA A 35 24.15 -34.53 0.73
CA ALA A 35 23.49 -35.78 1.07
C ALA A 35 21.98 -35.56 0.96
N ALA A 36 21.35 -36.33 0.06
CA ALA A 36 19.93 -36.21 -0.22
C ALA A 36 19.15 -36.44 1.09
N SER A 37 18.66 -35.35 1.69
CA SER A 37 17.73 -35.44 2.81
C SER A 37 16.53 -36.27 2.36
N PRO A 38 16.14 -37.31 3.10
CA PRO A 38 15.13 -38.25 2.66
C PRO A 38 13.76 -37.56 2.54
N ASN A 39 13.19 -37.57 1.34
CA ASN A 39 11.77 -37.37 1.02
C ASN A 39 11.07 -36.07 1.50
N ILE A 40 11.81 -34.98 1.74
CA ILE A 40 11.24 -33.67 2.16
C ILE A 40 10.40 -33.00 1.05
N SER A 41 10.68 -33.32 -0.22
CA SER A 41 9.96 -32.81 -1.41
C SER A 41 8.48 -33.24 -1.49
N ALA A 42 7.99 -34.13 -0.62
CA ALA A 42 6.63 -34.67 -0.74
C ALA A 42 5.52 -33.68 -0.34
N LYS A 43 5.82 -32.65 0.46
CA LYS A 43 4.80 -31.76 1.05
C LYS A 43 4.72 -30.35 0.43
N LEU A 44 5.73 -29.93 -0.34
CA LEU A 44 5.66 -28.67 -1.08
C LEU A 44 4.81 -28.82 -2.35
N PRO A 45 4.20 -27.74 -2.86
CA PRO A 45 3.38 -27.80 -4.07
C PRO A 45 4.16 -28.38 -5.26
N LYS A 46 3.57 -29.38 -5.92
CA LYS A 46 4.12 -29.97 -7.15
C LYS A 46 3.48 -29.34 -8.39
N PHE A 47 4.27 -29.21 -9.44
CA PHE A 47 3.88 -28.72 -10.75
C PHE A 47 4.18 -29.77 -11.81
N ALA A 48 3.40 -29.75 -12.90
CA ALA A 48 3.63 -30.64 -14.05
C ALA A 48 5.00 -30.40 -14.71
N ASP A 49 5.52 -29.17 -14.60
CA ASP A 49 6.83 -28.80 -15.13
C ASP A 49 7.95 -29.14 -14.13
N PRO A 50 8.87 -30.08 -14.46
CA PRO A 50 9.98 -30.46 -13.58
C PRO A 50 10.92 -29.29 -13.23
N ALA A 51 11.04 -28.28 -14.09
CA ALA A 51 11.90 -27.13 -13.83
C ALA A 51 11.36 -26.27 -12.68
N VAL A 52 10.03 -26.16 -12.54
CA VAL A 52 9.40 -25.46 -11.41
C VAL A 52 9.64 -26.23 -10.12
N ASN A 53 9.54 -27.57 -10.13
CA ASN A 53 9.83 -28.38 -8.95
C ASN A 53 11.29 -28.27 -8.53
N THR A 54 12.22 -28.25 -9.49
CA THR A 54 13.65 -28.03 -9.24
C THR A 54 13.91 -26.64 -8.63
N PHE A 55 13.22 -25.61 -9.13
CA PHE A 55 13.28 -24.26 -8.57
C PHE A 55 12.83 -24.23 -7.10
N ILE A 56 11.76 -24.97 -6.76
CA ILE A 56 11.27 -25.06 -5.38
C ILE A 56 12.30 -25.72 -4.45
N GLN A 57 12.89 -26.83 -4.88
CA GLN A 57 13.92 -27.54 -4.11
C GLN A 57 15.16 -26.67 -3.90
N ASN A 58 15.60 -25.95 -4.92
CA ASN A 58 16.71 -25.01 -4.84
C ASN A 58 16.41 -23.84 -3.89
N ALA A 59 15.18 -23.33 -3.90
CA ALA A 59 14.75 -22.27 -2.99
C ALA A 59 14.78 -22.73 -1.52
N ASP A 60 14.32 -23.96 -1.23
CA ASP A 60 14.39 -24.53 0.12
C ASP A 60 15.83 -24.73 0.59
N ALA A 61 16.67 -25.32 -0.24
CA ALA A 61 18.09 -25.51 0.06
C ALA A 61 18.79 -24.17 0.33
N ALA A 62 18.54 -23.17 -0.52
CA ALA A 62 19.09 -21.83 -0.35
C ALA A 62 18.58 -21.14 0.92
N ALA A 63 17.32 -21.34 1.30
CA ALA A 63 16.75 -20.78 2.53
C ALA A 63 17.44 -21.31 3.80
N ARG A 64 17.74 -22.61 3.84
CA ARG A 64 18.47 -23.23 4.96
C ARG A 64 19.90 -22.74 5.10
N VAL A 65 20.56 -22.47 3.96
CA VAL A 65 21.90 -21.87 3.94
C VAL A 65 21.84 -20.42 4.39
N ALA A 66 20.85 -19.65 3.92
CA ALA A 66 20.70 -18.24 4.25
C ALA A 66 20.32 -18.02 5.73
N ALA A 67 19.51 -18.90 6.30
CA ALA A 67 19.10 -18.86 7.71
C ALA A 67 19.47 -20.18 8.41
N PRO A 68 20.71 -20.31 8.95
CA PRO A 68 21.19 -21.54 9.59
C PRO A 68 20.56 -21.73 10.99
N LEU A 69 19.24 -21.87 11.02
CA LEU A 69 18.43 -22.10 12.22
C LEU A 69 18.44 -23.58 12.62
N SER A 70 17.97 -23.86 13.82
CA SER A 70 17.96 -25.21 14.39
C SER A 70 17.17 -26.22 13.54
N PRO A 71 17.52 -27.52 13.58
CA PRO A 71 16.71 -28.58 12.97
C PRO A 71 15.27 -28.60 13.50
N GLU A 72 15.06 -28.26 14.78
CA GLU A 72 13.74 -28.15 15.39
C GLU A 72 12.85 -27.13 14.65
N PHE A 73 13.39 -25.95 14.33
CA PHE A 73 12.67 -24.93 13.57
C PHE A 73 12.27 -25.44 12.19
N TRP A 74 13.21 -26.02 11.44
CA TRP A 74 12.93 -26.50 10.10
C TRP A 74 11.94 -27.67 10.08
N ASN A 75 12.03 -28.59 11.05
CA ASN A 75 11.06 -29.67 11.22
C ASN A 75 9.65 -29.11 11.49
N TRP A 76 9.54 -28.04 12.29
CA TRP A 76 8.27 -27.36 12.53
C TRP A 76 7.73 -26.66 11.27
N VAL A 77 8.59 -26.00 10.50
CA VAL A 77 8.18 -25.40 9.22
C VAL A 77 7.68 -26.48 8.25
N GLU A 78 8.38 -27.61 8.15
CA GLU A 78 8.03 -28.75 7.29
C GLU A 78 6.74 -29.47 7.73
N SER A 79 6.37 -29.40 9.01
CA SER A 79 5.06 -29.90 9.48
C SER A 79 3.91 -28.97 9.11
N HIS A 80 4.19 -27.76 8.61
CA HIS A 80 3.22 -26.75 8.21
C HIS A 80 3.44 -26.32 6.74
N PRO A 81 2.97 -27.10 5.74
CA PRO A 81 3.29 -26.87 4.32
C PRO A 81 2.95 -25.46 3.79
N ASP A 82 1.83 -24.89 4.25
CA ASP A 82 1.44 -23.53 3.87
C ASP A 82 2.38 -22.48 4.45
N ILE A 83 2.91 -22.72 5.65
CA ILE A 83 3.88 -21.84 6.31
C ILE A 83 5.23 -21.95 5.62
N HIS A 84 5.65 -23.17 5.29
CA HIS A 84 6.86 -23.43 4.51
C HIS A 84 6.83 -22.73 3.16
N THR A 85 5.76 -22.93 2.41
CA THR A 85 5.58 -22.30 1.09
C THR A 85 5.50 -20.77 1.21
N GLY A 86 4.76 -20.26 2.18
CA GLY A 86 4.64 -18.82 2.44
C GLY A 86 5.99 -18.20 2.79
N LEU A 87 6.77 -18.83 3.66
CA LEU A 87 8.10 -18.38 4.04
C LEU A 87 9.03 -18.28 2.81
N LEU A 88 9.07 -19.32 1.97
CA LEU A 88 9.95 -19.37 0.79
C LEU A 88 9.55 -18.41 -0.33
N PHE A 89 8.25 -18.18 -0.56
CA PHE A 89 7.74 -17.50 -1.78
C PHE A 89 6.95 -16.22 -1.52
N THR A 90 6.90 -15.74 -0.28
CA THR A 90 6.51 -14.34 -0.03
C THR A 90 7.50 -13.38 -0.71
N LYS A 91 8.80 -13.67 -0.66
CA LYS A 91 9.86 -12.96 -1.38
C LYS A 91 10.92 -13.95 -1.79
N HIS A 92 11.40 -13.86 -3.03
CA HIS A 92 12.45 -14.75 -3.54
C HIS A 92 13.65 -13.94 -4.05
N PRO A 93 14.90 -14.26 -3.62
CA PRO A 93 15.24 -15.25 -2.59
C PRO A 93 14.68 -14.85 -1.21
N MET A 94 14.42 -15.86 -0.36
CA MET A 94 13.88 -15.65 0.98
C MET A 94 14.90 -14.88 1.84
N PRO A 95 14.55 -13.71 2.41
CA PRO A 95 15.41 -13.03 3.37
C PRO A 95 15.60 -13.85 4.64
N ALA A 96 16.85 -14.01 5.10
CA ALA A 96 17.16 -14.74 6.33
C ALA A 96 16.39 -14.22 7.56
N ALA A 97 16.24 -12.89 7.64
CA ALA A 97 15.49 -12.22 8.70
C ALA A 97 14.04 -12.71 8.83
N TYR A 98 13.38 -13.15 7.75
CA TYR A 98 12.00 -13.65 7.83
C TYR A 98 11.94 -14.97 8.62
N ALA A 99 12.86 -15.89 8.35
CA ALA A 99 12.95 -17.17 9.07
C ALA A 99 13.37 -16.94 10.53
N GLU A 100 14.35 -16.06 10.78
CA GLU A 100 14.77 -15.70 12.13
C GLU A 100 13.63 -15.09 12.96
N ASN A 101 12.86 -14.16 12.37
CA ASN A 101 11.73 -13.53 13.05
C ASN A 101 10.63 -14.55 13.36
N LEU A 102 10.33 -15.44 12.42
CA LEU A 102 9.36 -16.52 12.62
C LEU A 102 9.78 -17.45 13.77
N ASP A 103 11.06 -17.82 13.84
CA ASP A 103 11.56 -18.66 14.92
C ASP A 103 11.54 -17.94 16.28
N VAL A 104 11.83 -16.64 16.32
CA VAL A 104 11.68 -15.82 17.55
C VAL A 104 10.22 -15.83 18.03
N LEU A 105 9.26 -15.66 17.12
CA LEU A 105 7.83 -15.71 17.46
C LEU A 105 7.40 -17.09 17.94
N ARG A 106 7.81 -18.15 17.23
CA ARG A 106 7.52 -19.55 17.57
C ARG A 106 8.02 -19.89 18.97
N ARG A 107 9.28 -19.60 19.27
CA ARG A 107 9.90 -19.89 20.58
C ARG A 107 9.33 -19.08 21.75
N ARG A 108 8.59 -18.00 21.47
CA ARG A 108 7.92 -17.19 22.50
C ARG A 108 6.66 -17.85 23.07
N LEU A 109 6.13 -18.86 22.39
CA LEU A 109 4.83 -19.49 22.69
C LEU A 109 5.00 -20.94 23.15
N ASP A 110 3.97 -21.46 23.80
CA ASP A 110 3.79 -22.91 23.94
C ASP A 110 3.70 -23.57 22.54
N PRO A 111 4.30 -24.75 22.31
CA PRO A 111 4.27 -25.41 21.01
C PRO A 111 2.88 -25.57 20.40
N LYS A 112 1.85 -25.88 21.20
CA LYS A 112 0.48 -26.05 20.69
C LYS A 112 -0.11 -24.73 20.20
N LEU A 113 0.22 -23.63 20.86
CA LEU A 113 -0.20 -22.29 20.44
C LEU A 113 0.58 -21.84 19.20
N ALA A 114 1.87 -22.18 19.10
CA ALA A 114 2.65 -21.92 17.91
C ALA A 114 2.06 -22.63 16.68
N ASP A 115 1.64 -23.88 16.82
CA ASP A 115 0.96 -24.64 15.76
C ASP A 115 -0.39 -24.02 15.40
N LYS A 116 -1.25 -23.76 16.41
CA LYS A 116 -2.59 -23.19 16.19
C LYS A 116 -2.55 -21.83 15.50
N TYR A 117 -1.56 -21.00 15.78
CA TYR A 117 -1.43 -19.64 15.25
C TYR A 117 -0.34 -19.48 14.20
N ALA A 118 0.13 -20.57 13.57
CA ALA A 118 1.27 -20.54 12.66
C ALA A 118 1.13 -19.50 11.52
N HIS A 119 -0.09 -19.30 10.99
CA HIS A 119 -0.36 -18.27 9.97
C HIS A 119 -0.19 -16.83 10.48
N LEU A 120 -0.60 -16.56 11.73
CA LEU A 120 -0.38 -15.27 12.38
C LEU A 120 1.12 -15.04 12.57
N LEU A 121 1.86 -16.06 13.04
CA LEU A 121 3.31 -15.93 13.26
C LEU A 121 4.03 -15.64 11.94
N LEU A 122 3.68 -16.36 10.86
CA LEU A 122 4.23 -16.09 9.55
C LEU A 122 3.91 -14.65 9.11
N GLY A 123 2.65 -14.23 9.11
CA GLY A 123 2.30 -12.86 8.69
C GLY A 123 3.05 -11.77 9.48
N ALA A 124 3.13 -11.91 10.80
CA ALA A 124 3.84 -10.97 11.67
C ALA A 124 5.38 -10.97 11.46
N SER A 125 5.96 -12.06 10.95
CA SER A 125 7.40 -12.17 10.70
C SER A 125 7.87 -11.51 9.40
N LEU A 126 6.94 -11.29 8.45
CA LEU A 126 7.23 -10.97 7.04
C LEU A 126 7.38 -9.46 6.79
N GLY A 127 8.43 -8.82 7.30
CA GLY A 127 8.67 -7.41 6.95
C GLY A 127 9.91 -6.81 7.59
N GLU A 128 10.29 -5.64 7.08
CA GLU A 128 11.48 -4.90 7.53
C GLU A 128 11.24 -4.16 8.85
N LYS A 129 9.97 -3.99 9.27
CA LYS A 129 9.59 -3.27 10.49
C LYS A 129 9.49 -4.15 11.74
N PHE A 130 10.02 -5.38 11.69
CA PHE A 130 9.94 -6.30 12.82
C PHE A 130 10.84 -5.83 13.98
N SER A 131 10.21 -5.30 15.05
CA SER A 131 10.94 -4.92 16.25
C SER A 131 11.11 -6.11 17.19
N LYS A 132 12.36 -6.53 17.42
CA LYS A 132 12.73 -7.57 18.40
C LYS A 132 12.73 -7.07 19.84
N HIS A 133 12.68 -5.76 20.07
CA HIS A 133 12.86 -5.16 21.39
C HIS A 133 11.79 -4.13 21.71
N SER A 134 11.31 -4.18 22.95
CA SER A 134 10.41 -3.17 23.50
C SER A 134 11.20 -1.89 23.78
N GLU A 135 10.59 -0.75 23.52
CA GLU A 135 11.15 0.54 23.91
C GLU A 135 11.23 0.63 25.44
N LYS A 136 12.28 1.31 25.91
CA LYS A 136 12.48 1.59 27.34
C LYS A 136 12.26 3.08 27.58
N PRO A 137 11.70 3.46 28.75
CA PRO A 137 11.60 4.86 29.12
C PRO A 137 12.96 5.54 29.03
N LYS A 138 12.99 6.76 28.49
CA LYS A 138 14.22 7.55 28.51
C LYS A 138 14.58 7.94 29.94
N THR A 139 15.80 7.60 30.37
CA THR A 139 16.32 7.94 31.70
C THR A 139 17.19 9.20 31.70
N GLU A 140 17.66 9.63 30.52
CA GLU A 140 18.55 10.77 30.36
C GLU A 140 17.92 11.85 29.49
N TRP A 141 18.03 13.10 29.93
CA TRP A 141 17.47 14.24 29.22
C TRP A 141 18.57 15.25 28.91
N SER A 142 18.42 16.00 27.82
CA SER A 142 19.42 17.02 27.49
C SER A 142 19.50 18.05 28.63
N PRO A 143 20.68 18.66 28.88
CA PRO A 143 20.81 19.69 29.92
C PRO A 143 19.81 20.83 29.76
N VAL A 144 19.43 21.14 28.52
CA VAL A 144 18.45 22.19 28.20
C VAL A 144 17.03 21.81 28.66
N VAL A 145 16.61 20.56 28.43
CA VAL A 145 15.32 20.05 28.93
C VAL A 145 15.32 20.07 30.46
N LEU A 146 16.40 19.60 31.08
CA LEU A 146 16.52 19.56 32.54
C LEU A 146 16.48 20.95 33.18
N LYS A 147 17.04 21.98 32.54
CA LYS A 147 16.94 23.38 33.01
C LYS A 147 15.49 23.85 33.09
N VAL A 148 14.69 23.62 32.05
CA VAL A 148 13.25 23.99 32.05
C VAL A 148 12.50 23.22 33.12
N VAL A 149 12.72 21.91 33.22
CA VAL A 149 12.06 21.06 34.23
C VAL A 149 12.44 21.46 35.67
N ALA A 150 13.72 21.77 35.92
CA ALA A 150 14.18 22.22 37.22
C ALA A 150 13.53 23.56 37.60
N TRP A 151 13.48 24.50 36.65
CA TRP A 151 12.76 25.76 36.83
C TRP A 151 11.28 25.51 37.15
N MET A 152 10.55 24.73 36.33
CA MET A 152 9.14 24.39 36.56
C MET A 152 8.89 23.83 37.96
N LYS A 153 9.74 22.93 38.44
CA LYS A 153 9.65 22.36 39.79
C LYS A 153 9.88 23.41 40.87
N SER A 154 10.90 24.27 40.71
CA SER A 154 11.23 25.32 41.68
C SER A 154 10.18 26.43 41.77
N SER A 155 9.51 26.75 40.65
CA SER A 155 8.50 27.80 40.55
C SER A 155 7.07 27.27 40.69
N ASN A 156 6.90 25.95 40.93
CA ASN A 156 5.60 25.27 40.92
C ASN A 156 4.76 25.57 39.65
N THR A 157 5.43 25.70 38.50
CA THR A 157 4.79 26.02 37.22
C THR A 157 4.38 24.74 36.48
N SER A 158 3.11 24.64 36.12
CA SER A 158 2.58 23.51 35.35
C SER A 158 3.04 23.56 33.89
N TYR A 159 3.07 22.40 33.22
CA TYR A 159 3.38 22.36 31.79
C TYR A 159 2.34 23.11 30.94
N LEU A 160 1.08 23.15 31.36
CA LEU A 160 0.06 23.97 30.70
C LEU A 160 0.46 25.45 30.69
N ALA A 161 0.84 26.00 31.85
CA ALA A 161 1.28 27.40 31.96
C ALA A 161 2.53 27.67 31.11
N VAL A 162 3.46 26.71 31.02
CA VAL A 162 4.61 26.78 30.11
C VAL A 162 4.19 26.91 28.65
N MET A 163 3.18 26.13 28.23
CA MET A 163 2.71 26.13 26.85
C MET A 163 1.88 27.36 26.47
N GLU A 164 1.34 28.10 27.44
CA GLU A 164 0.66 29.38 27.21
C GLU A 164 1.64 30.50 26.84
N ASN A 165 2.87 30.49 27.38
CA ASN A 165 3.93 31.43 27.02
C ASN A 165 5.32 30.80 27.01
N THR A 166 5.62 30.03 25.95
CA THR A 166 6.88 29.29 25.81
C THR A 166 8.12 30.20 25.82
N ALA A 167 8.03 31.42 25.29
CA ALA A 167 9.16 32.35 25.26
C ALA A 167 9.52 32.85 26.65
N GLU A 168 8.53 33.17 27.48
CA GLU A 168 8.73 33.56 28.87
C GLU A 168 9.28 32.40 29.70
N ALA A 169 8.75 31.19 29.51
CA ALA A 169 9.25 29.99 30.19
C ALA A 169 10.74 29.72 29.88
N LEU A 170 11.15 29.83 28.61
CA LEU A 170 12.56 29.65 28.23
C LEU A 170 13.46 30.74 28.85
N LYS A 171 13.00 32.00 28.84
CA LYS A 171 13.72 33.11 29.48
C LYS A 171 13.86 32.87 30.99
N ALA A 172 12.79 32.48 31.67
CA ALA A 172 12.78 32.22 33.10
C ALA A 172 13.66 31.02 33.49
N ALA A 173 13.73 30.00 32.63
CA ALA A 173 14.62 28.86 32.79
C ALA A 173 16.08 29.11 32.35
N ASN A 174 16.42 30.34 31.91
CA ASN A 174 17.72 30.70 31.35
C ASN A 174 18.17 29.76 30.20
N VAL A 175 17.26 29.51 29.26
CA VAL A 175 17.46 28.71 28.05
C VAL A 175 17.38 29.59 26.82
N ASN A 176 18.36 29.47 25.92
CA ASN A 176 18.33 30.16 24.63
C ASN A 176 17.24 29.52 23.74
N PRO A 177 16.31 30.30 23.15
CA PRO A 177 15.30 29.76 22.24
C PRO A 177 15.85 28.97 21.06
N ALA A 178 17.09 29.22 20.63
CA ALA A 178 17.75 28.42 19.60
C ALA A 178 17.93 26.95 19.99
N ASP A 179 18.13 26.68 21.29
CA ASP A 179 18.35 25.33 21.82
C ASP A 179 17.04 24.52 21.97
N ALA A 180 15.89 25.22 21.91
CA ALA A 180 14.54 24.65 21.99
C ALA A 180 13.87 24.45 20.61
N LYS A 181 14.63 24.57 19.52
CA LYS A 181 14.11 24.43 18.15
C LYS A 181 13.84 22.99 17.71
N ASP A 182 14.33 22.00 18.46
CA ASP A 182 14.03 20.61 18.18
C ASP A 182 12.51 20.36 18.27
N LYS A 183 11.94 19.71 17.25
CA LYS A 183 10.50 19.42 17.16
C LYS A 183 10.00 18.58 18.34
N GLY A 184 10.89 17.82 18.99
CA GLY A 184 10.58 17.01 20.17
C GLY A 184 10.75 17.73 21.50
N PHE A 185 11.35 18.92 21.56
CA PHE A 185 11.81 19.56 22.80
C PHE A 185 10.72 19.64 23.87
N TRP A 186 9.57 20.22 23.54
CA TRP A 186 8.48 20.41 24.51
C TRP A 186 7.84 19.08 24.96
N ASN A 187 7.78 18.09 24.08
CA ASN A 187 7.35 16.74 24.46
C ASN A 187 8.34 16.11 25.46
N GLN A 188 9.65 16.30 25.25
CA GLN A 188 10.67 15.86 26.20
C GLN A 188 10.54 16.57 27.56
N VAL A 189 10.28 17.89 27.57
CA VAL A 189 10.00 18.65 28.80
C VAL A 189 8.80 18.07 29.54
N ALA A 190 7.69 17.81 28.85
CA ALA A 190 6.47 17.26 29.45
C ALA A 190 6.68 15.87 30.08
N ILE A 191 7.46 15.01 29.43
CA ILE A 191 7.79 13.68 29.96
C ILE A 191 8.72 13.83 31.17
N ALA A 192 9.80 14.59 31.03
CA ALA A 192 10.80 14.78 32.08
C ALA A 192 10.24 15.49 33.32
N SER A 193 9.22 16.36 33.16
CA SER A 193 8.49 16.98 34.27
C SER A 193 7.47 16.07 34.93
N GLY A 194 7.16 14.90 34.34
CA GLY A 194 6.13 13.99 34.81
C GLY A 194 4.71 14.44 34.50
N THR A 195 4.51 15.34 33.53
CA THR A 195 3.18 15.78 33.12
C THR A 195 2.39 14.64 32.48
N TYR A 196 3.05 13.82 31.66
CA TYR A 196 2.51 12.56 31.18
C TYR A 196 3.65 11.61 30.77
N PRO A 197 3.42 10.29 30.74
CA PRO A 197 4.48 9.34 30.40
C PRO A 197 4.79 9.30 28.89
N GLU A 198 5.92 8.68 28.56
CA GLU A 198 6.21 8.21 27.21
C GLU A 198 5.17 7.19 26.76
N ARG A 199 4.87 7.20 25.46
CA ARG A 199 4.08 6.16 24.82
C ARG A 199 5.03 5.13 24.21
N LEU A 200 5.33 4.09 24.97
CA LEU A 200 6.33 3.09 24.58
C LEU A 200 5.75 2.04 23.64
N HIS A 201 6.46 1.74 22.56
CA HIS A 201 6.18 0.61 21.70
C HIS A 201 6.70 -0.69 22.34
N GLN A 202 5.86 -1.73 22.32
CA GLN A 202 6.31 -3.08 22.67
C GLN A 202 6.91 -3.77 21.44
N SER A 203 7.76 -4.77 21.69
CA SER A 203 8.29 -5.66 20.66
C SER A 203 7.16 -6.42 19.96
N VAL A 204 7.38 -6.82 18.70
CA VAL A 204 6.41 -7.66 17.97
C VAL A 204 6.20 -9.01 18.69
N PRO A 205 7.24 -9.71 19.18
CA PRO A 205 7.06 -10.94 19.94
C PRO A 205 6.20 -10.79 21.20
N ASP A 206 6.40 -9.72 21.98
CA ASP A 206 5.60 -9.49 23.19
C ASP A 206 4.15 -9.17 22.85
N PHE A 207 3.91 -8.36 21.81
CA PHE A 207 2.56 -8.05 21.35
C PHE A 207 1.80 -9.30 20.88
N ILE A 208 2.42 -10.12 20.03
CA ILE A 208 1.81 -11.33 19.49
C ILE A 208 1.53 -12.34 20.60
N ALA A 209 2.48 -12.54 21.52
CA ALA A 209 2.28 -13.44 22.66
C ALA A 209 1.13 -12.98 23.56
N TRP A 210 1.09 -11.69 23.90
CA TRP A 210 -0.01 -11.10 24.66
C TRP A 210 -1.35 -11.31 23.94
N MET A 211 -1.42 -11.01 22.64
CA MET A 211 -2.64 -11.12 21.85
C MET A 211 -3.17 -12.56 21.79
N ILE A 212 -2.30 -13.55 21.57
CA ILE A 212 -2.67 -14.97 21.57
C ILE A 212 -3.21 -15.39 22.93
N VAL A 213 -2.58 -15.00 24.04
CA VAL A 213 -3.10 -15.28 25.39
C VAL A 213 -4.51 -14.73 25.58
N LYS A 214 -4.79 -13.52 25.08
CA LYS A 214 -6.15 -12.94 25.15
C LYS A 214 -7.12 -13.67 24.23
N LEU A 215 -6.72 -14.07 23.02
CA LEU A 215 -7.54 -14.86 22.09
C LEU A 215 -7.95 -16.23 22.66
N GLU A 216 -7.08 -16.86 23.44
CA GLU A 216 -7.40 -18.09 24.17
C GLU A 216 -8.27 -17.85 25.42
N SER A 217 -8.36 -16.61 25.89
CA SER A 217 -9.18 -16.29 27.06
C SER A 217 -10.67 -16.40 26.69
N PRO A 218 -11.47 -17.14 27.49
CA PRO A 218 -12.91 -17.25 27.23
C PRO A 218 -13.58 -15.90 27.41
N LYS A 219 -14.64 -15.65 26.63
CA LYS A 219 -15.47 -14.47 26.84
C LYS A 219 -16.09 -14.50 28.26
N PRO A 220 -16.19 -13.35 28.96
CA PRO A 220 -16.87 -13.27 30.25
C PRO A 220 -18.30 -13.82 30.17
N ALA A 221 -18.72 -14.53 31.23
CA ALA A 221 -20.05 -15.10 31.32
C ALA A 221 -21.14 -14.03 31.15
N GLY A 222 -22.18 -14.34 30.37
CA GLY A 222 -23.28 -13.42 30.08
C GLY A 222 -22.98 -12.33 29.04
N SER A 223 -21.73 -12.22 28.54
CA SER A 223 -21.41 -11.23 27.50
C SER A 223 -22.05 -11.58 26.16
N LYS A 224 -22.69 -10.58 25.55
CA LYS A 224 -23.26 -10.62 24.20
C LYS A 224 -22.29 -10.17 23.11
N LEU A 225 -21.10 -9.71 23.49
CA LEU A 225 -20.09 -9.26 22.54
C LEU A 225 -19.47 -10.46 21.80
N ALA A 226 -19.17 -10.27 20.52
CA ALA A 226 -18.59 -11.30 19.67
C ALA A 226 -17.13 -11.57 20.04
N TRP A 227 -16.77 -12.80 20.34
CA TRP A 227 -15.39 -13.16 20.67
C TRP A 227 -15.03 -14.53 20.11
N PRO A 228 -13.91 -14.66 19.37
CA PRO A 228 -13.04 -13.57 18.90
C PRO A 228 -13.78 -12.65 17.90
N ILE A 229 -13.33 -11.39 17.75
CA ILE A 229 -13.92 -10.46 16.76
C ILE A 229 -13.47 -10.75 15.32
N PHE A 230 -12.43 -11.56 15.17
CA PHE A 230 -11.85 -11.97 13.90
C PHE A 230 -11.24 -13.38 14.08
N PRO A 231 -11.45 -14.33 13.14
CA PRO A 231 -10.99 -15.72 13.27
C PRO A 231 -9.47 -15.83 13.00
N THR A 232 -8.67 -15.29 13.92
CA THR A 232 -7.21 -15.13 13.79
C THR A 232 -6.46 -16.46 13.63
N ASP A 233 -6.97 -17.53 14.23
CA ASP A 233 -6.44 -18.89 14.15
C ASP A 233 -6.71 -19.58 12.81
N LYS A 234 -7.65 -19.05 12.01
CA LYS A 234 -8.04 -19.62 10.70
C LYS A 234 -7.65 -18.74 9.53
N ALA A 235 -7.33 -17.47 9.79
CA ALA A 235 -7.06 -16.53 8.74
C ALA A 235 -5.73 -16.82 8.04
N PRO A 236 -5.71 -16.79 6.70
CA PRO A 236 -4.50 -17.09 5.96
C PRO A 236 -3.45 -16.01 6.22
N TRP A 237 -2.19 -16.44 6.32
CA TRP A 237 -1.05 -15.59 6.69
C TRP A 237 -0.93 -14.28 5.88
N PRO A 238 -1.32 -14.18 4.58
CA PRO A 238 -1.23 -12.92 3.85
C PRO A 238 -2.08 -11.81 4.44
N LEU A 239 -3.19 -12.13 5.12
CA LEU A 239 -4.04 -11.14 5.78
C LEU A 239 -3.46 -10.70 7.14
N MET A 240 -2.48 -11.42 7.69
CA MET A 240 -1.93 -11.22 9.04
C MET A 240 -0.70 -10.30 9.06
N THR A 241 -0.25 -9.81 7.90
CA THR A 241 0.97 -9.00 7.76
C THR A 241 0.95 -7.68 8.52
N TRP A 242 -0.21 -7.09 8.75
CA TRP A 242 -0.33 -5.83 9.52
C TRP A 242 -0.02 -5.96 11.02
N PHE A 243 0.16 -7.18 11.54
CA PHE A 243 0.57 -7.39 12.93
C PHE A 243 2.06 -7.12 13.20
N GLN A 244 2.79 -6.62 12.20
CA GLN A 244 4.13 -6.04 12.39
C GLN A 244 4.12 -4.72 13.17
N THR A 245 2.98 -4.04 13.21
CA THR A 245 2.84 -2.78 13.96
C THR A 245 2.15 -3.04 15.30
N THR A 246 2.80 -2.69 16.40
CA THR A 246 2.32 -2.98 17.76
C THR A 246 1.47 -1.86 18.37
N VAL A 247 0.75 -2.19 19.44
CA VAL A 247 0.08 -1.24 20.34
C VAL A 247 0.85 -1.22 21.67
N SER A 248 0.88 -0.15 22.46
CA SER A 248 1.59 -0.20 23.75
C SER A 248 0.94 -1.20 24.72
N ALA A 249 1.72 -1.87 25.56
CA ALA A 249 1.19 -2.89 26.49
C ALA A 249 0.12 -2.33 27.45
N ALA A 250 0.32 -1.11 27.95
CA ALA A 250 -0.65 -0.44 28.81
C ALA A 250 -1.96 -0.15 28.07
N GLU A 251 -1.89 0.30 26.81
CA GLU A 251 -3.09 0.50 25.99
C GLU A 251 -3.78 -0.82 25.64
N CYS A 252 -3.03 -1.89 25.38
CA CYS A 252 -3.57 -3.24 25.18
C CYS A 252 -4.45 -3.69 26.34
N GLU A 253 -3.98 -3.57 27.59
CA GLU A 253 -4.79 -3.91 28.77
C GLU A 253 -6.00 -2.99 28.93
N TRP A 254 -5.83 -1.68 28.69
CA TRP A 254 -6.97 -0.76 28.71
C TRP A 254 -8.03 -1.13 27.66
N ILE A 255 -7.63 -1.44 26.42
CA ILE A 255 -8.51 -1.86 25.33
C ILE A 255 -9.27 -3.12 25.72
N TRP A 256 -8.58 -4.13 26.24
CA TRP A 256 -9.17 -5.39 26.69
C TRP A 256 -10.26 -5.15 27.75
N ASN A 257 -9.91 -4.43 28.82
CA ASN A 257 -10.82 -4.13 29.91
C ASN A 257 -12.01 -3.27 29.41
N ARG A 258 -11.75 -2.29 28.54
CA ARG A 258 -12.77 -1.43 27.95
C ARG A 258 -13.71 -2.19 27.03
N TYR A 259 -13.20 -3.14 26.26
CA TYR A 259 -14.02 -4.00 25.39
C TYR A 259 -15.02 -4.81 26.23
N TRP A 260 -14.60 -5.31 27.39
CA TRP A 260 -15.47 -6.06 28.29
C TRP A 260 -16.29 -5.21 29.26
N GLY A 261 -16.22 -3.88 29.19
CA GLY A 261 -16.96 -2.98 30.10
C GLY A 261 -16.43 -2.99 31.54
N GLN A 262 -15.16 -3.34 31.74
CA GLN A 262 -14.50 -3.41 33.04
C GLN A 262 -13.82 -2.09 33.43
N VAL A 263 -13.92 -1.06 32.58
CA VAL A 263 -13.44 0.29 32.88
C VAL A 263 -14.61 1.14 33.37
N ALA A 264 -14.58 1.54 34.64
CA ALA A 264 -15.65 2.30 35.27
C ALA A 264 -15.99 3.58 34.48
N GLY A 265 -17.29 3.86 34.35
CA GLY A 265 -17.80 5.05 33.63
C GLY A 265 -17.72 4.97 32.10
N LEU A 266 -17.17 3.89 31.54
CA LEU A 266 -17.08 3.68 30.09
C LEU A 266 -17.96 2.51 29.64
N GLY A 267 -18.51 2.59 28.43
CA GLY A 267 -19.28 1.49 27.83
C GLY A 267 -18.43 0.25 27.54
N SER A 268 -19.05 -0.80 26.99
CA SER A 268 -18.36 -2.00 26.48
C SER A 268 -18.31 -2.01 24.94
N GLY A 269 -17.63 -3.00 24.35
CA GLY A 269 -17.58 -3.22 22.90
C GLY A 269 -16.52 -2.43 22.14
N ILE A 270 -16.51 -2.60 20.81
CA ILE A 270 -15.55 -1.96 19.89
C ILE A 270 -15.78 -0.46 19.85
N ILE A 271 -14.71 0.32 19.97
CA ILE A 271 -14.75 1.75 19.72
C ILE A 271 -14.56 2.00 18.22
N GLY A 272 -15.65 2.36 17.53
CA GLY A 272 -15.64 2.70 16.11
C GLY A 272 -15.37 4.18 15.83
N TYR A 273 -15.85 5.07 16.70
CA TYR A 273 -15.74 6.52 16.58
C TYR A 273 -15.85 7.15 17.97
N GLY A 274 -14.93 8.07 18.29
CA GLY A 274 -14.94 8.81 19.56
C GLY A 274 -15.66 10.15 19.41
N ARG A 275 -15.51 11.04 20.40
CA ARG A 275 -16.01 12.41 20.31
C ARG A 275 -15.23 13.17 19.22
N TYR A 276 -15.92 13.55 18.14
CA TYR A 276 -15.36 14.47 17.15
C TYR A 276 -15.31 15.88 17.71
N SER A 277 -14.12 16.44 17.83
CA SER A 277 -13.94 17.80 18.35
C SER A 277 -12.68 18.45 17.80
N TRP A 278 -12.73 19.77 17.62
CA TRP A 278 -11.57 20.62 17.35
C TRP A 278 -10.93 21.15 18.65
N ASP A 279 -11.54 20.86 19.81
CA ASP A 279 -11.12 21.41 21.10
C ASP A 279 -9.72 20.93 21.50
N TYR A 280 -9.35 19.69 21.16
CA TYR A 280 -7.99 19.19 21.42
C TYR A 280 -6.91 20.10 20.81
N ASP A 281 -7.14 20.66 19.63
CA ASP A 281 -6.17 21.55 18.98
C ASP A 281 -6.35 23.02 19.40
N ARG A 282 -7.55 23.42 19.83
CA ARG A 282 -7.90 24.82 20.14
C ARG A 282 -7.80 25.19 21.61
N VAL A 283 -7.90 24.22 22.52
CA VAL A 283 -7.96 24.44 23.97
C VAL A 283 -6.70 23.87 24.61
N PRO A 284 -5.70 24.71 24.95
CA PRO A 284 -4.44 24.27 25.55
C PRO A 284 -4.63 23.39 26.79
N ALA A 285 -5.62 23.72 27.63
CA ALA A 285 -5.94 22.96 28.84
C ALA A 285 -6.35 21.50 28.57
N ILE A 286 -6.89 21.18 27.38
CA ILE A 286 -7.18 19.79 27.00
C ILE A 286 -5.92 19.08 26.54
N LYS A 287 -5.13 19.73 25.67
CA LYS A 287 -3.94 19.14 25.05
C LYS A 287 -2.81 18.89 26.05
N TYR A 288 -2.59 19.84 26.95
CA TYR A 288 -1.41 19.90 27.81
C TYR A 288 -1.70 19.59 29.28
N LYS A 289 -2.88 19.05 29.61
CA LYS A 289 -3.18 18.61 30.98
C LYS A 289 -2.24 17.48 31.44
N THR A 290 -2.01 17.47 32.74
CA THR A 290 -1.38 16.36 33.45
C THR A 290 -2.24 15.10 33.31
N SER A 291 -1.61 13.95 33.06
CA SER A 291 -2.31 12.68 32.92
C SER A 291 -1.37 11.48 33.12
N ASN A 292 -1.94 10.37 33.59
CA ASN A 292 -1.26 9.07 33.62
C ASN A 292 -1.08 8.45 32.23
N TRP A 293 -1.56 9.12 31.18
CA TRP A 293 -1.55 8.64 29.82
C TRP A 293 -0.98 9.69 28.87
N ASN A 294 -0.15 9.23 27.93
CA ASN A 294 0.35 10.07 26.86
C ASN A 294 -0.81 10.69 26.05
N PRO A 295 -0.76 11.96 25.61
CA PRO A 295 -1.84 12.62 24.87
C PRO A 295 -2.27 11.91 23.59
N ASN A 296 -1.41 11.09 22.98
CA ASN A 296 -1.69 10.31 21.77
C ASN A 296 -2.14 8.87 22.06
N SER A 297 -2.27 8.48 23.32
CA SER A 297 -2.78 7.16 23.71
C SER A 297 -4.30 7.08 23.57
N LEU A 298 -4.83 5.86 23.42
CA LEU A 298 -6.26 5.60 23.26
C LEU A 298 -7.12 6.12 24.41
N PRO A 299 -6.74 5.98 25.71
CA PRO A 299 -7.48 6.57 26.82
C PRO A 299 -7.63 8.09 26.68
N ARG A 300 -6.56 8.79 26.26
CA ARG A 300 -6.57 10.23 26.04
C ARG A 300 -7.34 10.64 24.80
N ILE A 301 -7.24 9.87 23.72
CA ILE A 301 -8.05 10.13 22.52
C ILE A 301 -9.54 9.96 22.82
N TRP A 302 -9.90 8.95 23.62
CA TRP A 302 -11.28 8.73 24.04
C TRP A 302 -11.81 9.89 24.92
N GLU A 303 -11.02 10.33 25.90
CA GLU A 303 -11.38 11.40 26.82
C GLU A 303 -11.44 12.78 26.14
N ASP A 304 -10.38 13.13 25.40
CA ASP A 304 -10.19 14.48 24.84
C ASP A 304 -10.90 14.65 23.49
N GLY A 305 -11.26 13.54 22.84
CA GLY A 305 -11.73 13.53 21.47
C GLY A 305 -10.64 13.96 20.48
N GLY A 306 -11.09 14.39 19.30
CA GLY A 306 -10.23 14.92 18.26
C GLY A 306 -10.83 14.80 16.87
N VAL A 307 -10.04 15.15 15.87
CA VAL A 307 -10.42 15.00 14.46
C VAL A 307 -9.94 13.66 13.90
N CYS A 308 -10.10 13.48 12.58
CA CYS A 308 -9.90 12.24 11.84
C CYS A 308 -8.61 11.49 12.19
N GLY A 309 -7.47 12.18 12.36
CA GLY A 309 -6.19 11.57 12.74
C GLY A 309 -6.25 10.78 14.06
N ARG A 310 -6.82 11.40 15.10
CA ARG A 310 -6.94 10.77 16.43
C ARG A 310 -7.99 9.67 16.41
N LEU A 311 -9.16 9.92 15.84
CA LEU A 311 -10.28 8.96 15.87
C LEU A 311 -10.01 7.70 15.03
N SER A 312 -9.28 7.82 13.92
CA SER A 312 -8.89 6.65 13.13
C SER A 312 -7.78 5.85 13.81
N THR A 313 -6.87 6.50 14.56
CA THR A 313 -5.84 5.82 15.38
C THR A 313 -6.49 5.01 16.49
N MET A 314 -7.58 5.51 17.07
CA MET A 314 -8.37 4.74 18.01
C MET A 314 -9.04 3.55 17.33
N GLY A 315 -9.64 3.75 16.14
CA GLY A 315 -10.30 2.70 15.39
C GLY A 315 -9.38 1.54 14.99
N ASP A 316 -8.17 1.85 14.48
CA ASP A 316 -7.19 0.84 14.08
C ASP A 316 -6.59 0.11 15.29
N MET A 317 -5.97 0.81 16.24
CA MET A 317 -5.27 0.18 17.37
C MET A 317 -6.21 -0.62 18.27
N PHE A 318 -7.45 -0.17 18.48
CA PHE A 318 -8.42 -0.90 19.29
C PHE A 318 -8.74 -2.26 18.68
N ARG A 319 -8.94 -2.33 17.36
CA ARG A 319 -9.20 -3.59 16.65
C ARG A 319 -7.96 -4.47 16.58
N ARG A 320 -6.79 -3.87 16.34
CA ARG A 320 -5.52 -4.61 16.27
C ARG A 320 -5.21 -5.31 17.58
N ALA A 321 -5.36 -4.62 18.70
CA ALA A 321 -5.16 -5.23 20.02
C ALA A 321 -6.16 -6.36 20.31
N LEU A 322 -7.32 -6.39 19.64
CA LEU A 322 -8.32 -7.44 19.78
C LEU A 322 -8.19 -8.55 18.73
N GLY A 323 -7.08 -8.62 18.00
CA GLY A 323 -6.81 -9.69 17.04
C GLY A 323 -7.39 -9.48 15.64
N GLN A 324 -7.94 -8.31 15.33
CA GLN A 324 -8.37 -8.00 13.96
C GLN A 324 -7.27 -7.24 13.20
N PRO A 325 -6.81 -7.70 12.02
CA PRO A 325 -5.81 -6.97 11.24
C PRO A 325 -6.36 -5.61 10.79
N THR A 326 -5.73 -4.54 11.26
CA THR A 326 -6.09 -3.16 10.91
C THR A 326 -4.88 -2.28 10.72
N HIS A 327 -5.04 -1.22 9.91
CA HIS A 327 -3.98 -0.26 9.64
C HIS A 327 -4.55 1.14 9.39
N GLY A 328 -3.80 2.18 9.74
CA GLY A 328 -4.14 3.56 9.37
C GLY A 328 -4.16 3.74 7.85
N CYS A 329 -5.14 4.49 7.35
CA CYS A 329 -5.37 4.71 5.92
C CYS A 329 -5.46 6.22 5.64
N PRO A 330 -4.34 6.88 5.29
CA PRO A 330 -4.37 8.28 4.85
C PRO A 330 -5.26 8.49 3.63
N GLN A 331 -5.96 9.64 3.63
CA GLN A 331 -6.79 10.14 2.53
C GLN A 331 -6.52 11.65 2.35
N PRO A 332 -6.85 12.27 1.20
CA PRO A 332 -6.67 13.70 1.01
C PRO A 332 -7.39 14.53 2.08
N GLY A 333 -6.64 15.24 2.93
CA GLY A 333 -7.18 16.04 4.03
C GLY A 333 -7.78 15.23 5.19
N HIS A 334 -7.59 13.91 5.22
CA HIS A 334 -8.26 13.03 6.18
C HIS A 334 -7.43 11.79 6.54
N ARG A 335 -7.76 11.13 7.65
CA ARG A 335 -7.21 9.81 8.00
C ARG A 335 -8.36 8.89 8.37
N ALA A 336 -8.44 7.77 7.67
CA ALA A 336 -9.33 6.66 7.94
C ALA A 336 -8.53 5.49 8.55
N TYR A 337 -9.18 4.36 8.78
CA TYR A 337 -8.50 3.09 9.01
C TYR A 337 -9.03 2.02 8.08
N ALA A 338 -8.17 1.09 7.70
CA ALA A 338 -8.51 -0.10 6.94
C ALA A 338 -8.53 -1.32 7.86
N GLU A 339 -9.38 -2.28 7.54
CA GLU A 339 -9.52 -3.53 8.28
C GLU A 339 -9.74 -4.72 7.34
N TYR A 340 -9.17 -5.85 7.71
CA TYR A 340 -9.63 -7.14 7.22
C TYR A 340 -10.70 -7.69 8.15
N GLY A 341 -11.67 -8.38 7.58
CA GLY A 341 -12.80 -8.94 8.29
C GLY A 341 -13.18 -10.31 7.76
N TRP A 342 -14.14 -10.92 8.45
CA TRP A 342 -14.73 -12.21 8.08
C TRP A 342 -16.23 -12.07 8.04
N ASN A 343 -16.86 -12.49 6.94
CA ASN A 343 -18.30 -12.58 6.84
C ASN A 343 -18.73 -14.04 6.95
N GLU A 344 -19.20 -14.42 8.15
CA GLU A 344 -19.68 -15.78 8.44
C GLU A 344 -20.81 -16.22 7.51
N LYS A 345 -21.71 -15.31 7.11
CA LYS A 345 -22.85 -15.64 6.24
C LYS A 345 -22.42 -16.09 4.85
N ASN A 346 -21.31 -15.54 4.36
CA ASN A 346 -20.82 -15.79 3.01
C ASN A 346 -19.54 -16.63 3.01
N ASN A 347 -19.06 -17.06 4.18
CA ASN A 347 -17.78 -17.76 4.37
C ASN A 347 -16.63 -17.07 3.60
N ALA A 348 -16.54 -15.74 3.71
CA ALA A 348 -15.65 -14.94 2.87
C ALA A 348 -14.91 -13.87 3.67
N TRP A 349 -13.63 -13.69 3.32
CA TRP A 349 -12.80 -12.58 3.76
C TRP A 349 -13.32 -11.26 3.21
N THR A 350 -13.19 -10.21 4.01
CA THR A 350 -13.61 -8.86 3.65
C THR A 350 -12.52 -7.83 3.89
N PHE A 351 -12.58 -6.76 3.11
CA PHE A 351 -11.83 -5.53 3.36
C PHE A 351 -12.82 -4.39 3.56
N GLY A 352 -12.54 -3.52 4.52
CA GLY A 352 -13.31 -2.31 4.81
C GLY A 352 -12.39 -1.12 5.09
N ILE A 353 -12.91 0.08 4.84
CA ILE A 353 -12.29 1.33 5.29
C ILE A 353 -13.28 2.04 6.22
N GLY A 354 -13.00 1.99 7.52
CA GLY A 354 -13.77 2.67 8.54
C GLY A 354 -13.44 4.17 8.56
N GLN A 355 -14.47 4.99 8.81
CA GLN A 355 -14.37 6.46 8.81
C GLN A 355 -13.93 7.05 7.46
N SER A 356 -14.15 6.35 6.35
CA SER A 356 -13.74 6.82 5.03
C SER A 356 -14.53 8.06 4.58
N ILE A 357 -13.86 9.01 3.94
CA ILE A 357 -14.50 10.11 3.18
C ILE A 357 -14.16 10.07 1.68
N SER A 358 -13.42 9.04 1.25
CA SER A 358 -12.93 8.90 -0.12
C SER A 358 -13.07 7.47 -0.61
N GLY A 359 -12.96 7.28 -1.93
CA GLY A 359 -12.94 5.96 -2.54
C GLY A 359 -11.57 5.27 -2.43
N LEU A 360 -11.50 4.06 -2.98
CA LEU A 360 -10.29 3.22 -2.96
C LEU A 360 -9.13 3.86 -3.75
N GLU A 361 -9.46 4.67 -4.77
CA GLU A 361 -8.53 5.31 -5.71
C GLU A 361 -7.57 6.31 -5.07
N VAL A 362 -7.89 6.85 -3.89
CA VAL A 362 -7.05 7.81 -3.15
C VAL A 362 -6.80 7.38 -1.70
N SER A 363 -7.23 6.18 -1.34
CA SER A 363 -7.03 5.61 -0.01
C SER A 363 -5.68 4.93 0.05
N VAL A 364 -4.79 5.42 0.92
CA VAL A 364 -3.39 4.99 0.97
C VAL A 364 -3.20 3.89 2.03
N VAL A 365 -3.28 2.63 1.64
CA VAL A 365 -2.95 1.47 2.47
C VAL A 365 -2.59 0.27 1.57
N SER A 366 -1.72 -0.62 2.02
CA SER A 366 -1.29 -1.81 1.27
C SER A 366 -1.13 -2.99 2.22
N PRO A 367 -1.28 -4.25 1.76
CA PRO A 367 -1.13 -5.44 2.59
C PRO A 367 0.27 -5.68 3.18
N GLU A 368 1.26 -4.80 2.99
CA GLU A 368 2.65 -5.01 3.43
C GLU A 368 3.29 -6.31 2.89
N LEU A 369 2.80 -6.80 1.75
CA LEU A 369 3.38 -7.93 1.02
C LEU A 369 4.37 -7.44 -0.06
N PRO A 370 5.52 -8.10 -0.24
CA PRO A 370 6.41 -7.84 -1.37
C PRO A 370 5.69 -8.05 -2.72
N GLN A 371 5.81 -7.07 -3.60
CA GLN A 371 5.27 -7.13 -4.97
C GLN A 371 6.35 -7.64 -5.94
N PHE A 372 5.95 -8.29 -7.03
CA PHE A 372 6.87 -8.69 -8.11
C PHE A 372 7.43 -7.49 -8.86
N GLU A 373 6.56 -6.50 -9.05
CA GLU A 373 6.83 -5.21 -9.66
C GLU A 373 5.94 -4.17 -8.97
N PRO A 374 6.47 -3.03 -8.50
CA PRO A 374 5.67 -2.01 -7.84
C PRO A 374 4.49 -1.55 -8.71
N PHE A 375 3.27 -1.80 -8.25
CA PHE A 375 2.05 -1.42 -8.98
C PHE A 375 0.92 -1.07 -8.02
N GLU A 376 0.36 0.14 -8.20
CA GLU A 376 -0.60 0.72 -7.25
C GLU A 376 -0.09 0.62 -5.79
N ALA A 377 1.24 0.68 -5.65
CA ALA A 377 1.91 0.46 -4.37
C ALA A 377 1.38 1.50 -3.38
N ARG A 378 0.97 1.03 -2.20
CA ARG A 378 0.35 1.84 -1.15
C ARG A 378 -1.11 2.24 -1.40
N HIS A 379 -1.82 1.75 -2.43
CA HIS A 379 -3.26 2.01 -2.60
C HIS A 379 -4.14 0.84 -2.14
N ALA A 380 -5.31 1.19 -1.58
CA ALA A 380 -6.24 0.26 -0.96
C ALA A 380 -6.73 -0.85 -1.91
N VAL A 381 -6.71 -0.63 -3.23
CA VAL A 381 -7.07 -1.63 -4.24
C VAL A 381 -6.26 -2.93 -4.07
N ASN A 382 -4.98 -2.84 -3.68
CA ASN A 382 -4.15 -4.02 -3.43
C ASN A 382 -4.63 -4.82 -2.20
N CYS A 383 -5.24 -4.17 -1.22
CA CYS A 383 -5.85 -4.86 -0.08
C CYS A 383 -7.13 -5.59 -0.48
N VAL A 384 -7.94 -4.98 -1.36
CA VAL A 384 -9.15 -5.61 -1.91
C VAL A 384 -8.77 -6.80 -2.79
N ALA A 385 -7.76 -6.65 -3.65
CA ALA A 385 -7.21 -7.71 -4.48
C ALA A 385 -6.70 -8.88 -3.63
N LEU A 386 -5.95 -8.59 -2.56
CA LEU A 386 -5.51 -9.65 -1.64
C LEU A 386 -6.69 -10.41 -1.02
N VAL A 387 -7.72 -9.71 -0.55
CA VAL A 387 -8.92 -10.38 -0.01
C VAL A 387 -9.60 -11.26 -1.05
N GLN A 388 -9.69 -10.80 -2.31
CA GLN A 388 -10.24 -11.64 -3.37
C GLN A 388 -9.35 -12.85 -3.66
N ALA A 389 -8.01 -12.69 -3.65
CA ALA A 389 -7.08 -13.81 -3.77
C ALA A 389 -7.27 -14.84 -2.64
N MET A 390 -7.43 -14.40 -1.40
CA MET A 390 -7.67 -15.29 -0.26
C MET A 390 -9.03 -15.98 -0.34
N ASN A 391 -10.05 -15.33 -0.92
CA ASN A 391 -11.33 -15.95 -1.20
C ASN A 391 -11.27 -16.98 -2.35
N LEU A 392 -10.26 -16.92 -3.23
CA LEU A 392 -9.97 -18.00 -4.18
C LEU A 392 -9.24 -19.18 -3.53
N GLY A 393 -8.56 -18.94 -2.40
CA GLY A 393 -7.85 -19.95 -1.62
C GLY A 393 -6.35 -19.67 -1.49
N LEU A 394 -5.79 -20.02 -0.34
CA LEU A 394 -4.37 -19.81 -0.03
C LEU A 394 -3.45 -20.61 -0.97
N ASP A 395 -3.79 -21.86 -1.28
CA ASP A 395 -3.01 -22.71 -2.19
C ASP A 395 -2.87 -22.07 -3.58
N ARG A 396 -3.97 -21.57 -4.17
CA ARG A 396 -3.95 -20.85 -5.46
C ARG A 396 -3.06 -19.61 -5.40
N PHE A 397 -3.17 -18.84 -4.33
CA PHE A 397 -2.31 -17.67 -4.12
C PHE A 397 -0.83 -18.06 -4.07
N GLN A 398 -0.47 -19.10 -3.29
CA GLN A 398 0.91 -19.54 -3.12
C GLN A 398 1.50 -20.14 -4.40
N ARG A 399 0.74 -20.99 -5.10
CA ARG A 399 1.16 -21.55 -6.38
C ARG A 399 1.33 -20.49 -7.45
N GLY A 400 0.42 -19.51 -7.50
CA GLY A 400 0.58 -18.32 -8.32
C GLY A 400 1.90 -17.61 -8.01
N ARG A 401 2.20 -17.35 -6.73
CA ARG A 401 3.47 -16.71 -6.36
C ARG A 401 4.71 -17.52 -6.72
N ILE A 402 4.68 -18.85 -6.57
CA ILE A 402 5.77 -19.73 -7.02
C ILE A 402 6.02 -19.56 -8.51
N LEU A 403 4.98 -19.65 -9.34
CA LEU A 403 5.08 -19.46 -10.78
C LEU A 403 5.52 -18.04 -11.15
N GLY A 404 5.04 -17.03 -10.43
CA GLY A 404 5.46 -15.64 -10.59
C GLY A 404 6.97 -15.50 -10.39
N TRP A 405 7.52 -16.00 -9.27
CA TRP A 405 8.96 -15.89 -9.01
C TRP A 405 9.78 -16.72 -9.98
N PHE A 406 9.31 -17.91 -10.32
CA PHE A 406 9.94 -18.75 -11.34
C PHE A 406 9.98 -18.03 -12.70
N ALA A 407 8.89 -17.36 -13.08
CA ALA A 407 8.81 -16.57 -14.30
C ALA A 407 9.82 -15.42 -14.29
N MET A 408 9.90 -14.67 -13.17
CA MET A 408 10.84 -13.56 -13.02
C MET A 408 12.31 -13.99 -13.11
N ALA A 409 12.61 -15.26 -12.81
CA ALA A 409 13.95 -15.84 -12.99
C ALA A 409 14.26 -16.24 -14.45
N GLN A 410 13.28 -16.27 -15.36
CA GLN A 410 13.50 -16.69 -16.74
C GLN A 410 14.14 -15.59 -17.59
N THR A 411 15.24 -15.90 -18.27
CA THR A 411 15.89 -14.99 -19.23
C THR A 411 15.12 -14.92 -20.56
N ASP A 412 14.52 -16.03 -21.01
CA ASP A 412 13.69 -16.10 -22.21
C ASP A 412 12.35 -15.36 -22.01
N ALA A 413 12.09 -14.36 -22.85
CA ALA A 413 10.91 -13.50 -22.74
C ALA A 413 9.59 -14.23 -22.98
N LEU A 414 9.54 -15.19 -23.91
CA LEU A 414 8.33 -15.95 -24.21
C LEU A 414 8.00 -16.93 -23.08
N LYS A 415 9.01 -17.62 -22.54
CA LYS A 415 8.86 -18.47 -21.36
C LYS A 415 8.42 -17.65 -20.15
N ARG A 416 9.06 -16.50 -19.90
CA ARG A 416 8.66 -15.57 -18.83
C ARG A 416 7.19 -15.20 -18.94
N GLN A 417 6.76 -14.69 -20.10
CA GLN A 417 5.35 -14.32 -20.31
C GLN A 417 4.39 -15.49 -20.14
N ARG A 418 4.77 -16.70 -20.59
CA ARG A 418 3.96 -17.91 -20.42
C ARG A 418 3.71 -18.23 -18.95
N TYR A 419 4.76 -18.28 -18.12
CA TYR A 419 4.60 -18.57 -16.69
C TYR A 419 3.91 -17.45 -15.92
N ILE A 420 4.09 -16.18 -16.32
CA ILE A 420 3.30 -15.08 -15.74
C ILE A 420 1.81 -15.30 -16.01
N ARG A 421 1.41 -15.65 -17.23
CA ARG A 421 0.00 -15.92 -17.54
C ARG A 421 -0.54 -17.15 -16.79
N GLN A 422 0.25 -18.21 -16.65
CA GLN A 422 -0.13 -19.37 -15.83
C GLN A 422 -0.29 -18.99 -14.35
N SER A 423 0.59 -18.14 -13.82
CA SER A 423 0.44 -17.58 -12.47
C SER A 423 -0.87 -16.79 -12.33
N LEU A 424 -1.20 -15.94 -13.31
CA LEU A 424 -2.43 -15.14 -13.30
C LEU A 424 -3.70 -15.98 -13.46
N GLN A 425 -3.64 -17.13 -14.15
CA GLN A 425 -4.74 -18.11 -14.15
C GLN A 425 -4.98 -18.70 -12.76
N MET A 426 -3.92 -18.93 -11.99
CA MET A 426 -4.04 -19.39 -10.60
C MET A 426 -4.55 -18.28 -9.69
N ASN A 427 -3.99 -17.08 -9.78
CA ASN A 427 -4.37 -15.92 -8.99
C ASN A 427 -4.36 -14.64 -9.83
N PRO A 428 -5.51 -14.23 -10.40
CA PRO A 428 -5.57 -13.04 -11.25
C PRO A 428 -5.46 -11.73 -10.46
N TYR A 429 -5.54 -11.80 -9.13
CA TYR A 429 -5.44 -10.66 -8.23
C TYR A 429 -4.00 -10.30 -7.84
N GLU A 430 -3.00 -10.98 -8.39
CA GLU A 430 -1.59 -10.57 -8.29
C GLU A 430 -1.32 -9.42 -9.28
N LEU A 431 -1.76 -8.20 -8.91
CA LEU A 431 -1.77 -7.03 -9.79
C LEU A 431 -0.39 -6.64 -10.32
N SER A 432 0.66 -6.95 -9.56
CA SER A 432 2.04 -6.68 -9.96
C SER A 432 2.47 -7.48 -11.20
N LEU A 433 1.91 -8.66 -11.43
CA LEU A 433 2.21 -9.46 -12.63
C LEU A 433 1.51 -8.93 -13.88
N TRP A 434 0.32 -8.33 -13.76
CA TRP A 434 -0.30 -7.59 -14.87
C TRP A 434 0.55 -6.41 -15.30
N LYS A 435 1.17 -5.72 -14.34
CA LYS A 435 2.15 -4.65 -14.61
C LYS A 435 3.39 -5.18 -15.34
N VAL A 436 3.92 -6.35 -14.97
CA VAL A 436 5.04 -6.96 -15.71
C VAL A 436 4.64 -7.27 -17.16
N LEU A 437 3.46 -7.88 -17.39
CA LEU A 437 2.98 -8.12 -18.76
C LEU A 437 2.80 -6.82 -19.54
N SER A 438 2.30 -5.77 -18.90
CA SER A 438 2.06 -4.49 -19.56
C SER A 438 3.33 -3.82 -20.05
N GLN A 439 4.50 -4.11 -19.46
CA GLN A 439 5.80 -3.61 -19.92
C GLN A 439 6.24 -4.22 -21.25
N THR A 440 5.70 -5.38 -21.62
CA THR A 440 6.03 -6.09 -22.87
C THR A 440 5.17 -5.68 -24.06
N VAL A 441 4.16 -4.83 -23.85
CA VAL A 441 3.25 -4.38 -24.90
C VAL A 441 3.92 -3.31 -25.77
N ASP A 442 3.97 -3.56 -27.08
CA ASP A 442 4.66 -2.67 -28.03
C ASP A 442 3.75 -2.00 -29.05
N ASN A 443 2.46 -2.35 -29.11
CA ASN A 443 1.48 -1.69 -29.98
C ASN A 443 0.07 -1.61 -29.35
N GLY A 444 -0.80 -0.81 -29.98
CA GLY A 444 -2.18 -0.62 -29.55
C GLY A 444 -3.00 -1.93 -29.48
N PRO A 445 -3.02 -2.77 -30.52
CA PRO A 445 -3.77 -4.03 -30.49
C PRO A 445 -3.34 -4.99 -29.37
N GLU A 446 -2.05 -5.10 -29.07
CA GLU A 446 -1.54 -5.88 -27.93
C GLU A 446 -2.01 -5.31 -26.59
N ALA A 447 -2.06 -3.97 -26.45
CA ALA A 447 -2.59 -3.32 -25.26
C ALA A 447 -4.05 -3.72 -25.03
N THR A 448 -4.89 -3.63 -26.06
CA THR A 448 -6.30 -4.02 -25.98
C THR A 448 -6.46 -5.52 -25.66
N ARG A 449 -5.61 -6.39 -26.23
CA ARG A 449 -5.63 -7.82 -25.93
C ARG A 449 -5.31 -8.10 -24.46
N LEU A 450 -4.26 -7.48 -23.91
CA LEU A 450 -3.87 -7.64 -22.51
C LEU A 450 -4.98 -7.13 -21.56
N LEU A 451 -5.58 -5.98 -21.84
CA LEU A 451 -6.65 -5.41 -21.02
C LEU A 451 -7.93 -6.27 -21.08
N THR A 452 -8.21 -6.89 -22.22
CA THR A 452 -9.32 -7.85 -22.37
C THR A 452 -9.05 -9.14 -21.59
N GLU A 453 -7.83 -9.67 -21.67
CA GLU A 453 -7.38 -10.84 -20.89
C GLU A 453 -7.55 -10.59 -19.39
N MET A 454 -7.10 -9.42 -18.91
CA MET A 454 -7.23 -9.02 -17.51
C MET A 454 -8.69 -8.92 -17.05
N ASP A 455 -9.56 -8.26 -17.81
CA ASP A 455 -10.98 -8.16 -17.44
C ASP A 455 -11.64 -9.53 -17.37
N ALA A 456 -11.36 -10.41 -18.34
CA ALA A 456 -11.91 -11.77 -18.35
C ALA A 456 -11.55 -12.53 -17.06
N MET A 457 -10.29 -12.44 -16.64
CA MET A 457 -9.80 -13.13 -15.45
C MET A 457 -10.27 -12.48 -14.13
N LEU A 458 -10.34 -11.14 -14.05
CA LEU A 458 -10.74 -10.44 -12.82
C LEU A 458 -12.25 -10.47 -12.56
N LEU A 459 -13.08 -10.46 -13.61
CA LEU A 459 -14.55 -10.45 -13.50
C LEU A 459 -15.13 -11.86 -13.37
N THR A 460 -14.45 -12.87 -13.93
CA THR A 460 -14.89 -14.26 -13.86
C THR A 460 -13.77 -15.19 -13.40
N PRO A 461 -13.20 -14.99 -12.20
CA PRO A 461 -12.01 -15.73 -11.75
C PRO A 461 -12.24 -17.24 -11.62
N ASN A 462 -13.51 -17.67 -11.48
CA ASN A 462 -13.91 -19.07 -11.37
C ASN A 462 -14.22 -19.73 -12.72
N SER A 463 -14.49 -18.97 -13.80
CA SER A 463 -14.72 -19.56 -15.14
C SER A 463 -13.43 -20.17 -15.72
N GLN A 464 -12.28 -19.81 -15.15
CA GLN A 464 -10.96 -20.34 -15.49
C GLN A 464 -10.60 -21.63 -14.74
N ILE A 465 -11.47 -22.10 -13.82
CA ILE A 465 -11.23 -23.33 -13.03
C ILE A 465 -11.13 -24.56 -13.94
N GLU A 466 -11.94 -24.66 -14.99
CA GLU A 466 -11.88 -25.77 -15.97
C GLU A 466 -10.56 -25.83 -16.75
N ILE A 467 -9.83 -24.70 -16.84
CA ILE A 467 -8.50 -24.64 -17.47
C ILE A 467 -7.40 -24.99 -16.45
N ALA A 468 -7.56 -24.58 -15.18
CA ALA A 468 -6.64 -24.91 -14.10
C ALA A 468 -6.69 -26.39 -13.68
N GLU A 469 -7.86 -27.03 -13.73
CA GLU A 469 -8.03 -28.48 -13.53
C GLU A 469 -7.18 -29.31 -14.49
N LYS A 470 -6.95 -28.83 -15.72
CA LYS A 470 -6.05 -29.50 -16.70
C LYS A 470 -4.56 -29.27 -16.41
N LEU A 471 -4.22 -28.24 -15.62
CA LEU A 471 -2.84 -27.90 -15.26
C LEU A 471 -2.38 -28.57 -13.94
N SER A 472 -3.29 -29.17 -13.18
CA SER A 472 -3.00 -29.93 -11.97
C SER A 472 -3.66 -31.31 -12.05
N ALA A 473 -2.90 -32.35 -12.41
CA ALA A 473 -3.42 -33.71 -12.55
C ALA A 473 -4.00 -34.29 -11.23
N ASP A 474 -3.69 -33.69 -10.08
CA ASP A 474 -3.97 -34.26 -8.76
C ASP A 474 -4.82 -33.35 -7.85
N THR A 475 -5.36 -32.23 -8.35
CA THR A 475 -6.14 -31.28 -7.51
C THR A 475 -7.57 -31.13 -8.01
N ASP A 476 -8.49 -31.69 -7.23
CA ASP A 476 -9.94 -31.53 -7.40
C ASP A 476 -10.37 -30.15 -6.87
N PHE A 477 -10.32 -29.14 -7.75
CA PHE A 477 -10.68 -27.75 -7.42
C PHE A 477 -12.17 -27.61 -7.07
N ALA A 478 -13.03 -28.58 -7.41
CA ALA A 478 -14.44 -28.59 -7.02
C ALA A 478 -14.65 -28.81 -5.51
N LYS A 479 -13.65 -29.34 -4.79
CA LYS A 479 -13.70 -29.53 -3.33
C LYS A 479 -13.25 -28.32 -2.51
N LEU A 480 -12.70 -27.29 -3.16
CA LEU A 480 -12.24 -26.06 -2.50
C LEU A 480 -13.34 -24.98 -2.57
N GLY A 481 -14.33 -25.10 -1.67
CA GLY A 481 -15.22 -24.03 -1.19
C GLY A 481 -15.72 -23.00 -2.21
N GLY A 482 -16.95 -23.17 -2.66
CA GLY A 482 -17.63 -22.30 -3.61
C GLY A 482 -17.73 -20.83 -3.21
N GLY A 483 -17.16 -19.95 -4.03
CA GLY A 483 -17.59 -18.56 -4.13
C GLY A 483 -18.95 -18.50 -4.82
N GLY A 484 -20.03 -18.35 -4.04
CA GLY A 484 -21.38 -18.28 -4.57
C GLY A 484 -21.55 -17.17 -5.62
N ALA A 485 -22.24 -17.48 -6.72
CA ALA A 485 -22.46 -16.62 -7.89
C ALA A 485 -23.28 -15.33 -7.64
N ARG A 486 -23.50 -14.92 -6.39
CA ARG A 486 -24.42 -13.82 -6.02
C ARG A 486 -23.83 -12.91 -4.94
N GLY A 487 -22.75 -12.20 -5.28
CA GLY A 487 -22.33 -11.00 -4.55
C GLY A 487 -22.74 -9.73 -5.31
N LYS A 488 -23.82 -9.07 -4.91
CA LYS A 488 -24.21 -7.76 -5.47
C LYS A 488 -23.13 -6.72 -5.13
N SER A 489 -22.71 -5.96 -6.14
CA SER A 489 -21.50 -5.12 -6.24
C SER A 489 -20.18 -5.91 -6.24
N ASP A 490 -19.78 -6.29 -7.45
CA ASP A 490 -18.62 -7.07 -7.82
C ASP A 490 -17.30 -6.37 -7.44
N ARG A 491 -16.64 -6.84 -6.36
CA ARG A 491 -15.32 -6.35 -5.97
C ARG A 491 -14.28 -6.61 -7.08
N GLY A 492 -14.48 -7.65 -7.89
CA GLY A 492 -13.72 -7.90 -9.12
C GLY A 492 -13.85 -6.73 -10.09
N ALA A 493 -15.06 -6.21 -10.34
CA ALA A 493 -15.27 -5.02 -11.18
C ALA A 493 -14.59 -3.76 -10.64
N SER A 494 -14.54 -3.57 -9.32
CA SER A 494 -13.82 -2.43 -8.72
C SER A 494 -12.31 -2.55 -8.91
N ILE A 495 -11.75 -3.74 -8.71
CA ILE A 495 -10.34 -4.03 -8.97
C ILE A 495 -10.03 -3.85 -10.46
N ALA A 496 -10.83 -4.46 -11.35
CA ALA A 496 -10.68 -4.40 -12.80
C ALA A 496 -10.75 -2.97 -13.32
N LYS A 497 -11.64 -2.14 -12.75
CA LYS A 497 -11.69 -0.71 -13.06
C LYS A 497 -10.39 0.00 -12.69
N LEU A 498 -10.01 -0.02 -11.41
CA LEU A 498 -8.88 0.76 -10.90
C LEU A 498 -7.55 0.30 -11.51
N THR A 499 -7.35 -1.03 -11.59
CA THR A 499 -6.14 -1.64 -12.16
C THR A 499 -6.00 -1.27 -13.63
N ALA A 500 -7.10 -1.32 -14.40
CA ALA A 500 -7.04 -0.97 -15.80
C ALA A 500 -6.92 0.52 -16.07
N ASP A 501 -7.57 1.37 -15.29
CA ASP A 501 -7.42 2.82 -15.42
C ASP A 501 -5.93 3.18 -15.34
N GLN A 502 -5.21 2.58 -14.38
CA GLN A 502 -3.77 2.77 -14.26
C GLN A 502 -2.99 2.09 -15.41
N LEU A 503 -3.22 0.81 -15.71
CA LEU A 503 -2.47 0.10 -16.75
C LEU A 503 -2.66 0.72 -18.13
N THR A 504 -3.91 1.05 -18.51
CA THR A 504 -4.23 1.71 -19.77
C THR A 504 -3.48 3.02 -19.90
N ARG A 505 -3.47 3.84 -18.84
CA ARG A 505 -2.70 5.09 -18.85
C ARG A 505 -1.22 4.83 -19.10
N GLU A 506 -0.61 3.94 -18.34
CA GLU A 506 0.82 3.66 -18.45
C GLU A 506 1.22 3.09 -19.81
N ILE A 507 0.46 2.11 -20.32
CA ILE A 507 0.72 1.47 -21.62
C ILE A 507 0.58 2.51 -22.72
N PHE A 508 -0.57 3.18 -22.82
CA PHE A 508 -0.85 4.06 -23.94
C PHE A 508 -0.07 5.38 -23.85
N GLU A 509 0.28 5.89 -22.67
CA GLU A 509 1.23 7.02 -22.57
C GLU A 509 2.65 6.62 -23.01
N ARG A 510 3.08 5.39 -22.70
CA ARG A 510 4.37 4.87 -23.19
C ARG A 510 4.37 4.73 -24.71
N LEU A 511 3.31 4.15 -25.29
CA LEU A 511 3.16 4.02 -26.75
C LEU A 511 3.13 5.39 -27.44
N PHE A 512 2.43 6.36 -26.84
CA PHE A 512 2.37 7.74 -27.33
C PHE A 512 3.77 8.36 -27.38
N LYS A 513 4.54 8.23 -26.29
CA LYS A 513 5.92 8.75 -26.19
C LYS A 513 6.87 8.07 -27.17
N LYS A 514 6.74 6.75 -27.37
CA LYS A 514 7.52 6.00 -28.38
C LYS A 514 7.16 6.38 -29.83
N GLY A 515 6.02 7.03 -30.05
CA GLY A 515 5.53 7.36 -31.39
C GLY A 515 5.07 6.15 -32.20
N VAL A 516 4.68 5.04 -31.52
CA VAL A 516 4.20 3.83 -32.19
C VAL A 516 2.88 4.13 -32.88
N SER A 517 2.87 4.07 -34.22
CA SER A 517 1.71 4.20 -35.11
C SER A 517 0.54 4.98 -34.47
N PRO A 518 0.62 6.32 -34.35
CA PRO A 518 -0.34 7.10 -33.56
C PRO A 518 -1.80 6.86 -33.96
N THR A 519 -2.06 6.64 -35.25
CA THR A 519 -3.39 6.32 -35.79
C THR A 519 -3.91 4.96 -35.29
N GLU A 520 -3.11 3.91 -35.39
CA GLU A 520 -3.49 2.55 -34.95
C GLU A 520 -3.66 2.51 -33.43
N THR A 521 -2.73 3.11 -32.69
CA THR A 521 -2.79 3.16 -31.23
C THR A 521 -4.00 3.97 -30.75
N ARG A 522 -4.35 5.06 -31.43
CA ARG A 522 -5.60 5.81 -31.17
C ARG A 522 -6.83 4.95 -31.41
N GLN A 523 -6.87 4.19 -32.51
CA GLN A 523 -8.01 3.33 -32.84
C GLN A 523 -8.17 2.21 -31.80
N ALA A 524 -7.07 1.60 -31.38
CA ALA A 524 -7.07 0.60 -30.32
C ALA A 524 -7.58 1.18 -28.98
N LEU A 525 -7.14 2.39 -28.60
CA LEU A 525 -7.63 3.08 -27.41
C LEU A 525 -9.14 3.37 -27.48
N ARG A 526 -9.64 3.86 -28.63
CA ARG A 526 -11.08 4.09 -28.83
C ARG A 526 -11.89 2.80 -28.74
N GLY A 527 -11.40 1.72 -29.38
CA GLY A 527 -12.03 0.40 -29.32
C GLY A 527 -12.10 -0.15 -27.89
N GLU A 528 -11.01 -0.01 -27.13
CA GLU A 528 -10.95 -0.43 -25.73
C GLU A 528 -11.89 0.37 -24.82
N ILE A 529 -11.95 1.70 -24.99
CA ILE A 529 -12.92 2.55 -24.27
C ILE A 529 -14.36 2.11 -24.58
N ALA A 530 -14.67 1.84 -25.85
CA ALA A 530 -16.00 1.39 -26.26
C ALA A 530 -16.36 0.00 -25.70
N ARG A 531 -15.42 -0.96 -25.75
CA ARG A 531 -15.59 -2.31 -25.19
C ARG A 531 -15.93 -2.24 -23.70
N ARG A 532 -15.18 -1.46 -22.92
CA ARG A 532 -15.43 -1.29 -21.49
C ARG A 532 -16.73 -0.57 -21.14
N ALA A 533 -17.14 0.40 -21.97
CA ALA A 533 -18.44 1.04 -21.82
C ALA A 533 -19.59 0.03 -21.98
N GLN A 534 -19.48 -0.92 -22.92
CA GLN A 534 -20.47 -2.00 -23.09
C GLN A 534 -20.54 -2.92 -21.86
N MET A 535 -19.41 -3.15 -21.19
CA MET A 535 -19.32 -3.93 -19.95
C MET A 535 -19.78 -3.17 -18.70
N LYS A 536 -20.11 -1.87 -18.82
CA LYS A 536 -20.45 -0.97 -17.70
C LYS A 536 -19.30 -0.78 -16.70
N ILE A 537 -18.05 -0.90 -17.16
CA ILE A 537 -16.82 -0.67 -16.38
C ILE A 537 -16.03 0.46 -17.06
N THR A 538 -16.55 1.68 -17.02
CA THR A 538 -16.00 2.81 -17.76
C THR A 538 -14.70 3.34 -17.17
N TYR A 539 -13.76 3.74 -18.05
CA TYR A 539 -12.56 4.51 -17.70
C TYR A 539 -12.88 5.90 -17.15
N ASP A 540 -11.93 6.49 -16.41
CA ASP A 540 -12.00 7.89 -15.97
C ASP A 540 -11.84 8.90 -17.14
N SER A 541 -12.22 10.16 -16.87
CA SER A 541 -12.11 11.24 -17.87
C SER A 541 -10.67 11.57 -18.27
N LYS A 542 -9.69 11.23 -17.43
CA LYS A 542 -8.27 11.44 -17.76
C LYS A 542 -7.84 10.53 -18.91
N ILE A 543 -8.45 9.35 -19.05
CA ILE A 543 -8.22 8.46 -20.18
C ILE A 543 -9.14 8.81 -21.35
N THR A 544 -10.46 8.85 -21.12
CA THR A 544 -11.45 8.99 -22.19
C THR A 544 -11.36 10.33 -22.92
N ASP A 545 -10.96 11.38 -22.22
CA ASP A 545 -10.96 12.74 -22.78
C ASP A 545 -9.60 13.43 -22.64
N GLY A 546 -8.75 13.02 -21.70
CA GLY A 546 -7.37 13.51 -21.58
C GLY A 546 -6.41 12.81 -22.54
N LEU A 547 -6.13 11.52 -22.28
CA LEU A 547 -5.18 10.73 -23.06
C LEU A 547 -5.64 10.56 -24.51
N LEU A 548 -6.92 10.28 -24.74
CA LEU A 548 -7.46 10.19 -26.10
C LEU A 548 -7.29 11.52 -26.86
N ALA A 549 -7.49 12.66 -26.21
CA ALA A 549 -7.26 13.96 -26.87
C ALA A 549 -5.80 14.18 -27.27
N LYS A 550 -4.82 13.67 -26.51
CA LYS A 550 -3.40 13.71 -26.92
C LYS A 550 -3.20 12.98 -28.26
N TYR A 551 -3.83 11.82 -28.44
CA TYR A 551 -3.81 11.08 -29.70
C TYR A 551 -4.58 11.78 -30.81
N ASP A 552 -5.76 12.36 -30.52
CA ASP A 552 -6.53 13.14 -31.50
C ASP A 552 -5.68 14.30 -32.04
N ILE A 553 -4.99 15.06 -31.17
CA ILE A 553 -4.09 16.15 -31.58
C ILE A 553 -2.96 15.64 -32.46
N LYS A 554 -2.35 14.49 -32.09
CA LYS A 554 -1.22 13.92 -32.82
C LYS A 554 -1.61 13.42 -34.22
N VAL A 555 -2.85 12.96 -34.41
CA VAL A 555 -3.30 12.36 -35.67
C VAL A 555 -4.09 13.33 -36.55
N ASP A 556 -5.04 14.07 -35.97
CA ASP A 556 -5.93 14.98 -36.71
C ASP A 556 -5.41 16.44 -36.70
N GLY A 557 -4.40 16.73 -35.88
CA GLY A 557 -3.84 18.07 -35.70
C GLY A 557 -4.57 18.90 -34.64
N LEU A 558 -3.92 20.00 -34.24
CA LEU A 558 -4.41 20.87 -33.18
C LEU A 558 -5.75 21.54 -33.55
N LEU A 559 -5.89 22.04 -34.80
CA LEU A 559 -7.07 22.79 -35.22
C LEU A 559 -8.35 21.95 -35.14
N ALA A 560 -8.31 20.70 -35.62
CA ALA A 560 -9.43 19.77 -35.52
C ALA A 560 -9.80 19.49 -34.04
N SER A 561 -8.78 19.35 -33.19
CA SER A 561 -8.97 19.10 -31.76
C SER A 561 -9.56 20.31 -31.01
N LEU A 562 -9.16 21.53 -31.36
CA LEU A 562 -9.75 22.77 -30.84
C LEU A 562 -11.22 22.90 -31.26
N GLN A 563 -11.56 22.57 -32.51
CA GLN A 563 -12.94 22.58 -32.99
C GLN A 563 -13.81 21.54 -32.27
N ALA A 564 -13.27 20.34 -32.03
CA ALA A 564 -13.94 19.31 -31.25
C ALA A 564 -14.15 19.73 -29.78
N ALA A 565 -13.19 20.45 -29.19
CA ALA A 565 -13.31 21.01 -27.83
C ALA A 565 -14.40 22.10 -27.78
N ARG A 566 -14.48 22.97 -28.79
CA ARG A 566 -15.55 23.96 -28.93
C ARG A 566 -16.93 23.30 -28.93
N GLY A 567 -17.12 22.28 -29.77
CA GLY A 567 -18.38 21.52 -29.81
C GLY A 567 -18.74 20.88 -28.47
N ALA A 568 -17.76 20.31 -27.75
CA ALA A 568 -17.97 19.72 -26.44
C ALA A 568 -18.36 20.76 -25.36
N ILE A 569 -17.77 21.96 -25.40
CA ILE A 569 -18.13 23.07 -24.50
C ILE A 569 -19.60 23.48 -24.72
N VAL A 570 -19.99 23.69 -25.98
CA VAL A 570 -21.37 24.06 -26.34
C VAL A 570 -22.36 22.98 -25.91
N ALA A 571 -22.05 21.70 -26.14
CA ALA A 571 -22.89 20.59 -25.71
C ALA A 571 -23.00 20.49 -24.18
N ALA A 572 -21.91 20.69 -23.44
CA ALA A 572 -21.91 20.68 -21.98
C ALA A 572 -22.80 21.80 -21.40
N ASP A 573 -22.85 22.96 -22.04
CA ASP A 573 -23.66 24.09 -21.59
C ASP A 573 -25.17 23.84 -21.70
N GLN A 574 -25.59 23.00 -22.66
CA GLN A 574 -26.98 22.60 -22.84
C GLN A 574 -27.48 21.62 -21.76
N LEU A 575 -26.58 21.04 -20.96
CA LEU A 575 -26.90 20.08 -19.90
C LEU A 575 -27.19 20.79 -18.57
N LYS A 576 -27.91 20.10 -17.68
CA LYS A 576 -28.18 20.55 -16.29
C LYS A 576 -27.93 19.40 -15.31
N GLY A 577 -27.60 19.72 -14.05
CA GLY A 577 -27.39 18.75 -12.97
C GLY A 577 -26.18 17.82 -13.21
N LYS A 578 -26.26 16.57 -12.72
CA LYS A 578 -25.17 15.58 -12.81
C LYS A 578 -24.62 15.33 -14.23
N PRO A 579 -25.45 15.24 -15.29
CA PRO A 579 -24.94 15.15 -16.67
C PRO A 579 -24.02 16.31 -17.05
N ARG A 580 -24.31 17.52 -16.56
CA ARG A 580 -23.49 18.70 -16.80
C ARG A 580 -22.14 18.60 -16.09
N GLU A 581 -22.14 18.24 -14.81
CA GLU A 581 -20.90 18.06 -14.02
C GLU A 581 -19.95 17.05 -14.69
N ALA A 582 -20.50 15.93 -15.15
CA ALA A 582 -19.73 14.94 -15.91
C ALA A 582 -19.17 15.54 -17.22
N ALA A 583 -19.99 16.27 -17.99
CA ALA A 583 -19.53 16.90 -19.22
C ALA A 583 -18.43 17.96 -18.99
N ILE A 584 -18.53 18.76 -17.92
CA ILE A 584 -17.50 19.73 -17.52
C ILE A 584 -16.19 19.01 -17.18
N ALA A 585 -16.24 17.91 -16.44
CA ALA A 585 -15.04 17.12 -16.12
C ALA A 585 -14.35 16.58 -17.38
N ARG A 586 -15.13 16.13 -18.38
CA ARG A 586 -14.61 15.67 -19.69
C ARG A 586 -13.98 16.81 -20.49
N VAL A 587 -14.67 17.95 -20.59
CA VAL A 587 -14.16 19.16 -21.25
C VAL A 587 -12.85 19.60 -20.59
N THR A 588 -12.81 19.65 -19.26
CA THR A 588 -11.61 20.07 -18.51
C THR A 588 -10.42 19.16 -18.80
N ALA A 589 -10.62 17.84 -18.84
CA ALA A 589 -9.55 16.89 -19.18
C ALA A 589 -9.02 17.09 -20.61
N ARG A 590 -9.91 17.32 -21.57
CA ARG A 590 -9.54 17.60 -22.98
C ARG A 590 -8.80 18.93 -23.14
N LEU A 591 -9.27 19.98 -22.48
CA LEU A 591 -8.62 21.30 -22.47
C LEU A 591 -7.22 21.23 -21.86
N GLN A 592 -7.07 20.46 -20.79
CA GLN A 592 -5.78 20.20 -20.15
C GLN A 592 -4.79 19.54 -21.13
N ALA A 593 -5.23 18.54 -21.91
CA ALA A 593 -4.41 17.90 -22.94
C ALA A 593 -3.99 18.87 -24.06
N LEU A 594 -4.91 19.72 -24.52
CA LEU A 594 -4.61 20.77 -25.53
C LEU A 594 -3.53 21.74 -25.03
N ARG A 595 -3.66 22.23 -23.79
CA ARG A 595 -2.68 23.13 -23.18
C ARG A 595 -1.30 22.50 -23.06
N ASP A 596 -1.24 21.23 -22.66
CA ASP A 596 0.04 20.54 -22.49
C ASP A 596 0.72 20.25 -23.83
N ALA A 597 -0.05 20.12 -24.92
CA ALA A 597 0.49 19.95 -26.27
C ALA A 597 1.00 21.27 -26.87
N GLU A 598 0.17 22.31 -26.89
CA GLU A 598 0.46 23.59 -27.56
C GLU A 598 -0.05 24.78 -26.71
N PRO A 599 0.71 25.21 -25.70
CA PRO A 599 0.23 26.14 -24.69
C PRO A 599 -0.15 27.52 -25.27
N LYS A 600 0.64 28.05 -26.21
CA LYS A 600 0.41 29.36 -26.81
C LYS A 600 -0.87 29.41 -27.63
N GLN A 601 -1.00 28.51 -28.61
CA GLN A 601 -2.17 28.46 -29.48
C GLN A 601 -3.45 28.10 -28.70
N THR A 602 -3.33 27.24 -27.69
CA THR A 602 -4.45 26.94 -26.79
C THR A 602 -4.87 28.17 -25.97
N ALA A 603 -3.93 28.99 -25.50
CA ALA A 603 -4.22 30.22 -24.77
C ALA A 603 -4.95 31.26 -25.64
N GLU A 604 -4.49 31.43 -26.88
CA GLU A 604 -5.09 32.33 -27.87
C GLU A 604 -6.52 31.89 -28.21
N TRP A 605 -6.70 30.59 -28.53
CA TRP A 605 -8.02 30.01 -28.79
C TRP A 605 -8.96 30.12 -27.58
N ALA A 606 -8.46 29.84 -26.37
CA ALA A 606 -9.25 29.96 -25.14
C ALA A 606 -9.67 31.42 -24.89
N GLY A 607 -8.82 32.39 -25.24
CA GLY A 607 -9.15 33.81 -25.21
C GLY A 607 -10.29 34.18 -26.16
N SER A 608 -10.24 33.67 -27.41
CA SER A 608 -11.32 33.86 -28.40
C SER A 608 -12.63 33.25 -27.93
N MET A 609 -12.59 31.99 -27.47
CA MET A 609 -13.76 31.28 -26.94
C MET A 609 -14.38 31.98 -25.73
N PHE A 610 -13.54 32.52 -24.84
CA PHE A 610 -14.02 33.31 -23.70
C PHE A 610 -14.78 34.56 -24.18
N GLY A 611 -14.25 35.27 -25.19
CA GLY A 611 -14.93 36.42 -25.79
C GLY A 611 -16.27 36.06 -26.42
N GLU A 612 -16.33 34.95 -27.16
CA GLU A 612 -17.57 34.46 -27.77
C GLU A 612 -18.63 34.11 -26.72
N LEU A 613 -18.27 33.37 -25.67
CA LEU A 613 -19.19 32.99 -24.59
C LEU A 613 -19.77 34.22 -23.87
N VAL A 614 -18.96 35.26 -23.67
CA VAL A 614 -19.42 36.54 -23.12
C VAL A 614 -20.41 37.24 -24.07
N GLN A 615 -20.15 37.23 -25.38
CA GLN A 615 -21.00 37.88 -26.38
C GLN A 615 -22.38 37.24 -26.55
N VAL A 616 -22.49 35.91 -26.40
CA VAL A 616 -23.80 35.22 -26.40
C VAL A 616 -24.58 35.35 -25.07
N GLY A 617 -24.17 36.28 -24.19
CA GLY A 617 -24.86 36.55 -22.93
C GLY A 617 -24.59 35.52 -21.84
N ILE A 618 -23.50 34.74 -21.96
CA ILE A 618 -23.13 33.68 -21.03
C ILE A 618 -21.93 34.13 -20.18
N PRO A 619 -22.20 34.88 -19.09
CA PRO A 619 -21.48 34.61 -17.86
C PRO A 619 -22.50 34.27 -16.79
N ARG A 620 -22.69 32.96 -16.54
CA ARG A 620 -23.36 32.53 -15.32
C ARG A 620 -22.37 32.75 -14.19
N TRP A 621 -22.54 33.82 -13.45
CA TRP A 621 -21.86 34.00 -12.18
C TRP A 621 -22.67 33.19 -11.16
N SER A 622 -22.08 32.14 -10.59
CA SER A 622 -22.61 31.50 -9.39
C SER A 622 -22.19 32.32 -8.18
N LEU A 623 -22.93 32.28 -7.08
CA LEU A 623 -22.44 32.83 -5.82
C LEU A 623 -21.72 31.72 -5.06
N ASP A 624 -20.54 32.01 -4.53
CA ASP A 624 -19.88 31.08 -3.60
C ASP A 624 -20.66 30.99 -2.28
N LYS A 625 -20.21 30.12 -1.37
CA LYS A 625 -20.84 29.95 -0.04
C LYS A 625 -20.86 31.23 0.80
N LYS A 626 -20.16 32.29 0.39
CA LYS A 626 -20.10 33.61 1.04
C LYS A 626 -20.85 34.68 0.24
N GLY A 627 -21.62 34.31 -0.78
CA GLY A 627 -22.39 35.24 -1.61
C GLY A 627 -21.54 36.04 -2.60
N LYS A 628 -20.28 35.64 -2.87
CA LYS A 628 -19.45 36.33 -3.86
C LYS A 628 -19.66 35.74 -5.26
N PRO A 629 -19.84 36.58 -6.30
CA PRO A 629 -19.89 36.09 -7.67
C PRO A 629 -18.59 35.36 -8.02
N GLN A 630 -18.72 34.10 -8.43
CA GLN A 630 -17.68 33.29 -9.02
C GLN A 630 -18.12 32.86 -10.41
N PRO A 631 -17.19 32.79 -11.38
CA PRO A 631 -17.51 32.21 -12.67
C PRO A 631 -17.97 30.76 -12.49
N ASP A 632 -19.06 30.38 -13.17
CA ASP A 632 -19.52 28.99 -13.25
C ASP A 632 -18.38 28.04 -13.67
N GLU A 633 -18.40 26.79 -13.20
CA GLU A 633 -17.28 25.85 -13.24
C GLU A 633 -16.68 25.65 -14.64
N LEU A 634 -17.53 25.66 -15.68
CA LEU A 634 -17.11 25.60 -17.08
C LEU A 634 -16.33 26.85 -17.51
N PHE A 635 -16.80 28.02 -17.09
CA PHE A 635 -16.16 29.31 -17.36
C PHE A 635 -14.85 29.44 -16.57
N ALA A 636 -14.84 28.98 -15.32
CA ALA A 636 -13.64 28.86 -14.49
C ALA A 636 -12.62 27.91 -15.13
N ALA A 637 -13.04 26.77 -15.69
CA ALA A 637 -12.14 25.84 -16.38
C ALA A 637 -11.45 26.48 -17.60
N VAL A 638 -12.20 27.18 -18.47
CA VAL A 638 -11.66 27.88 -19.64
C VAL A 638 -10.77 29.06 -19.24
N HIS A 639 -11.18 29.84 -18.22
CA HIS A 639 -10.41 30.98 -17.71
C HIS A 639 -9.10 30.54 -17.02
N ASN A 640 -9.16 29.50 -16.18
CA ASN A 640 -7.98 28.93 -15.54
C ASN A 640 -7.01 28.34 -16.55
N LEU A 641 -7.52 27.76 -17.65
CA LEU A 641 -6.68 27.28 -18.75
C LEU A 641 -5.88 28.44 -19.38
N ARG A 642 -6.56 29.56 -19.69
CA ARG A 642 -5.91 30.77 -20.24
C ARG A 642 -4.81 31.29 -19.30
N ILE A 643 -5.11 31.47 -18.02
CA ILE A 643 -4.13 31.96 -17.04
C ILE A 643 -2.94 30.99 -16.91
N ALA A 644 -3.20 29.69 -16.80
CA ALA A 644 -2.16 28.69 -16.62
C ALA A 644 -1.27 28.54 -17.87
N ALA A 645 -1.84 28.66 -19.07
CA ALA A 645 -1.09 28.64 -20.32
C ALA A 645 -0.19 29.88 -20.46
N LEU A 646 -0.70 31.06 -20.12
CA LEU A 646 0.07 32.32 -20.14
C LEU A 646 1.21 32.33 -19.11
N LYS A 647 1.06 31.66 -17.95
CA LYS A 647 2.13 31.53 -16.95
C LYS A 647 3.29 30.62 -17.37
N ARG A 648 3.10 29.76 -18.37
CA ARG A 648 4.13 28.84 -18.90
C ARG A 648 4.94 29.44 -20.05
N LEU A 649 4.41 30.48 -20.69
CA LEU A 649 5.14 31.35 -21.61
C LEU A 649 5.98 32.33 -20.80
#